data_AF-A0A524LL45-F1
#
_entry.id   AF-A0A524LL45-F1
#
_cell.length_a   1.000
_cell.length_b   1.000
_cell.length_c   1.000
_cell.angle_alpha   90.00
_cell.angle_beta   90.00
_cell.angle_gamma   90.00
#
_symmetry.space_group_name_H-M   'P 1'
#
loop_
_entity.id
_entity.type
_entity.pdbx_description
1 polymer ?
#
loop_
_entity_poly.entity_id
_entity_poly.type
_entity_poly.pdbx_seq_one_letter_code
_entity_poly.pdbx_strand_id
1 'polypeptide(L)'
;MSNVLPGSKKSQKTEESDDTLIYTSLLFELNIKAQDAVRDFSLHDIDDKEGIEVRRIAMHDAFTELYDTIASFSQQIMIADFDMAYLRNRVAQSEGEIKQQLETALEDLEDQTEKNLAEVWMARVMAWIHQAAAASGPFVENEHEDIQRNASKYLAKVYTMLERPFSAIAQKVDGTQKLRKVALGLQAYSLLKESLDEDDAELTSILGKNKSAEAEFYDEFLNELIGQESTFRQAFNPFDELIWRDILSSFIFEQATDFYNEAIPLFKKNRENKEKLATIMSWKSNTAGLSEVYLAMTYTDIADAQMRAGNLEDASKLYQISSEAFGRAEKCFREILALQTNAEQSRIDKEQKKAQSLLCSAESNVRLLTELLQINNKTEAKKVLNEIFKNLRKAEKLAKTRELTGAIQGNLKTYSFVEDLLKKKGDDIRGIIAQIEFAKDLRKTSLIQEISKAMDEARLEMSKNPSDSLDSIREGLDTLGILLSLDIEDEEVGDLRNKTLALLNNVKYMIQFQQSSQLGQGVKFILSRILENLHAEEAASYYKIIGDKGAALELVDLGKLALATAFASEAQSYSRQSEQFAFRAQIERLNTFQKLTDELSILEEEEDDPMENALEIHDGTINKLKQTVASFEAAANELDSVKGEIIRLKNNVETQVRQLQGVVMKFKGDLARLEGAKNDFMGEYLFMKGEKSKAKIHFSDANDQLREAVGNYTVAAQVFQQVGDAQSAQNVDTKAQTTDLLARSIWDNRQRIDLDKEPTAKGETELAALYLGAGGQ
;
A
#
# COMPACT_ATOMS: atom_id res chain seq x y z
N MET A 1 0.03 -40.21 15.95
CA MET A 1 -1.26 -40.17 16.63
C MET A 1 -1.12 -39.44 17.96
N SER A 2 -1.55 -38.18 17.99
CA SER A 2 -1.98 -37.46 19.18
C SER A 2 -2.70 -36.19 18.69
N ASN A 3 -4.03 -36.27 18.70
CA ASN A 3 -4.94 -35.16 18.43
C ASN A 3 -4.62 -33.99 19.38
N VAL A 4 -4.36 -32.81 18.84
CA VAL A 4 -4.46 -31.55 19.58
C VAL A 4 -5.44 -30.68 18.82
N LEU A 5 -6.65 -30.60 19.38
CA LEU A 5 -7.68 -29.65 19.01
C LEU A 5 -7.16 -28.21 19.21
N PRO A 6 -7.57 -27.23 18.39
CA PRO A 6 -7.25 -25.82 18.64
C PRO A 6 -8.01 -25.36 19.89
N GLY A 7 -7.24 -24.97 20.91
CA GLY A 7 -7.76 -24.48 22.19
C GLY A 7 -8.46 -23.14 22.06
N SER A 8 -9.52 -23.02 22.86
CA SER A 8 -10.37 -21.86 23.10
C SER A 8 -9.62 -20.57 23.44
N LYS A 9 -10.19 -19.46 22.97
CA LYS A 9 -10.11 -18.07 23.48
C LYS A 9 -9.27 -17.93 24.76
N LYS A 10 -8.04 -17.41 24.62
CA LYS A 10 -7.40 -16.70 25.73
C LYS A 10 -7.94 -15.29 25.73
N SER A 11 -8.70 -14.96 26.77
CA SER A 11 -8.97 -13.59 27.17
C SER A 11 -7.65 -12.86 27.33
N GLN A 12 -7.40 -11.88 26.45
CA GLN A 12 -6.36 -10.89 26.69
C GLN A 12 -6.77 -10.15 27.97
N LYS A 13 -5.93 -10.28 29.00
CA LYS A 13 -5.92 -9.32 30.09
C LYS A 13 -5.56 -7.96 29.49
N THR A 14 -6.51 -7.04 29.55
CA THR A 14 -6.32 -5.61 29.35
C THR A 14 -5.29 -5.13 30.37
N GLU A 15 -4.05 -4.94 29.91
CA GLU A 15 -3.17 -3.95 30.52
C GLU A 15 -3.73 -2.60 30.09
N GLU A 16 -4.20 -1.82 31.06
CA GLU A 16 -4.56 -0.41 30.90
C GLU A 16 -3.27 0.38 30.56
N SER A 17 -2.90 0.41 29.29
CA SER A 17 -2.17 1.54 28.70
C SER A 17 -3.12 2.28 27.77
N ASP A 18 -3.30 3.56 28.03
CA ASP A 18 -4.20 4.54 27.41
C ASP A 18 -3.92 4.83 25.91
N ASP A 19 -3.13 4.00 25.21
CA ASP A 19 -2.73 4.23 23.83
C ASP A 19 -3.85 3.83 22.87
N THR A 20 -4.77 4.77 22.68
CA THR A 20 -5.78 4.69 21.62
C THR A 20 -5.07 4.65 20.27
N LEU A 21 -5.13 3.51 19.58
CA LEU A 21 -4.49 3.33 18.28
C LEU A 21 -5.07 4.29 17.23
N ILE A 22 -4.20 5.13 16.64
CA ILE A 22 -4.50 5.98 15.49
C ILE A 22 -3.98 5.28 14.24
N TYR A 23 -4.88 4.80 13.36
CA TYR A 23 -4.49 4.02 12.19
C TYR A 23 -3.71 4.83 11.18
N THR A 24 -3.98 6.13 11.02
CA THR A 24 -3.19 6.98 10.13
C THR A 24 -1.72 7.01 10.56
N SER A 25 -1.43 7.08 11.87
CA SER A 25 -0.06 7.01 12.39
C SER A 25 0.59 5.66 12.11
N LEU A 26 -0.13 4.58 12.39
CA LEU A 26 0.35 3.21 12.12
C LEU A 26 0.63 3.01 10.62
N LEU A 27 -0.29 3.43 9.74
CA LEU A 27 -0.13 3.33 8.29
C LEU A 27 1.03 4.20 7.80
N PHE A 28 1.25 5.37 8.39
CA PHE A 28 2.40 6.23 8.09
C PHE A 28 3.72 5.52 8.40
N GLU A 29 3.85 4.95 9.60
CA GLU A 29 5.04 4.20 10.02
C GLU A 29 5.29 2.95 9.16
N LEU A 30 4.23 2.18 8.86
CA LEU A 30 4.33 0.99 8.01
C LEU A 30 4.74 1.34 6.58
N ASN A 31 4.28 2.47 6.04
CA ASN A 31 4.72 2.95 4.73
C ASN A 31 6.20 3.32 4.72
N ILE A 32 6.70 4.01 5.76
CA ILE A 32 8.14 4.30 5.89
C ILE A 32 8.94 3.00 5.90
N LYS A 33 8.54 2.04 6.75
CA LYS A 33 9.19 0.73 6.86
C LYS A 33 9.20 -0.01 5.51
N ALA A 34 8.10 0.04 4.76
CA ALA A 34 7.99 -0.56 3.45
C ALA A 34 8.92 0.10 2.43
N GLN A 35 8.96 1.43 2.36
CA GLN A 35 9.85 2.19 1.47
C GLN A 35 11.34 1.95 1.79
N ASP A 36 11.70 1.95 3.07
CA ASP A 36 13.07 1.68 3.50
C ASP A 36 13.49 0.24 3.13
N ALA A 37 12.60 -0.73 3.26
CA ALA A 37 12.90 -2.12 2.88
C ALA A 37 13.16 -2.28 1.37
N VAL A 38 12.44 -1.53 0.51
CA VAL A 38 12.71 -1.48 -0.94
C VAL A 38 14.10 -0.91 -1.20
N ARG A 39 14.44 0.19 -0.53
CA ARG A 39 15.75 0.83 -0.69
C ARG A 39 16.87 -0.12 -0.25
N ASP A 40 16.73 -0.74 0.91
CA ASP A 40 17.69 -1.70 1.45
C ASP A 40 17.90 -2.89 0.50
N PHE A 41 16.83 -3.44 -0.07
CA PHE A 41 16.91 -4.49 -1.08
C PHE A 41 17.64 -4.03 -2.35
N SER A 42 17.30 -2.85 -2.87
CA SER A 42 17.85 -2.34 -4.13
C SER A 42 19.35 -1.99 -4.06
N LEU A 43 19.86 -1.66 -2.88
CA LEU A 43 21.24 -1.23 -2.67
C LEU A 43 22.13 -2.32 -2.05
N HIS A 44 21.57 -3.49 -1.71
CA HIS A 44 22.33 -4.59 -1.11
C HIS A 44 23.41 -5.13 -2.07
N ASP A 45 24.48 -5.66 -1.49
CA ASP A 45 25.57 -6.28 -2.25
C ASP A 45 25.08 -7.56 -2.95
N ILE A 46 25.29 -7.63 -4.26
CA ILE A 46 24.83 -8.74 -5.10
C ILE A 46 25.67 -10.01 -4.94
N ASP A 47 26.90 -9.87 -4.44
CA ASP A 47 27.78 -11.01 -4.19
C ASP A 47 27.36 -11.76 -2.91
N ASP A 48 26.58 -11.12 -2.02
CA ASP A 48 25.95 -11.69 -0.83
C ASP A 48 24.54 -12.23 -1.13
N LYS A 49 24.48 -13.42 -1.74
CA LYS A 49 23.22 -14.08 -2.13
C LYS A 49 22.28 -14.41 -0.96
N GLU A 50 22.83 -14.69 0.22
CA GLU A 50 22.00 -14.97 1.39
C GLU A 50 21.41 -13.66 1.94
N GLY A 51 22.24 -12.61 2.04
CA GLY A 51 21.78 -11.30 2.49
C GLY A 51 20.76 -10.66 1.55
N ILE A 52 20.94 -10.77 0.22
CA ILE A 52 19.97 -10.20 -0.74
C ILE A 52 18.61 -10.87 -0.62
N GLU A 53 18.55 -12.18 -0.39
CA GLU A 53 17.28 -12.90 -0.19
C GLU A 53 16.62 -12.52 1.13
N VAL A 54 17.41 -12.37 2.21
CA VAL A 54 16.89 -11.87 3.49
C VAL A 54 16.27 -10.47 3.33
N ARG A 55 16.91 -9.58 2.55
CA ARG A 55 16.38 -8.24 2.28
C ARG A 55 15.13 -8.28 1.40
N ARG A 56 15.08 -9.16 0.41
CA ARG A 56 13.90 -9.39 -0.42
C ARG A 56 12.70 -9.87 0.41
N ILE A 57 12.89 -10.86 1.27
CA ILE A 57 11.84 -11.36 2.18
C ILE A 57 11.35 -10.24 3.10
N ALA A 58 12.29 -9.50 3.73
CA ALA A 58 11.94 -8.38 4.60
C ALA A 58 11.13 -7.29 3.89
N MET A 59 11.42 -7.01 2.61
CA MET A 59 10.63 -6.12 1.77
C MET A 59 9.19 -6.65 1.61
N HIS A 60 9.01 -7.91 1.20
CA HIS A 60 7.65 -8.46 1.05
C HIS A 60 6.88 -8.56 2.38
N ASP A 61 7.56 -8.86 3.49
CA ASP A 61 6.95 -8.89 4.82
C ASP A 61 6.46 -7.50 5.25
N ALA A 62 7.24 -6.45 4.99
CA ALA A 62 6.84 -5.08 5.30
C ALA A 62 5.57 -4.65 4.53
N PHE A 63 5.48 -4.98 3.24
CA PHE A 63 4.27 -4.72 2.46
C PHE A 63 3.10 -5.60 2.86
N THR A 64 3.34 -6.86 3.24
CA THR A 64 2.31 -7.75 3.78
C THR A 64 1.67 -7.11 5.02
N GLU A 65 2.48 -6.66 5.98
CA GLU A 65 2.02 -6.03 7.20
C GLU A 65 1.23 -4.73 6.91
N LEU A 66 1.72 -3.91 5.99
CA LEU A 66 1.03 -2.72 5.52
C LEU A 66 -0.36 -3.06 4.95
N TYR A 67 -0.43 -4.01 4.01
CA TYR A 67 -1.68 -4.37 3.34
C TYR A 67 -2.68 -5.09 4.25
N ASP A 68 -2.23 -5.96 5.16
CA ASP A 68 -3.09 -6.57 6.17
C ASP A 68 -3.68 -5.51 7.12
N THR A 69 -2.88 -4.50 7.49
CA THR A 69 -3.34 -3.36 8.29
C THR A 69 -4.35 -2.50 7.55
N ILE A 70 -4.10 -2.22 6.26
CA ILE A 70 -5.06 -1.52 5.38
C ILE A 70 -6.38 -2.27 5.31
N ALA A 71 -6.34 -3.59 5.09
CA ALA A 71 -7.54 -4.42 5.03
C ALA A 71 -8.31 -4.41 6.36
N SER A 72 -7.60 -4.53 7.48
CA SER A 72 -8.18 -4.46 8.83
C SER A 72 -8.83 -3.10 9.09
N PHE A 73 -8.14 -2.01 8.76
CA PHE A 73 -8.66 -0.65 8.94
C PHE A 73 -9.88 -0.39 8.07
N SER A 74 -9.82 -0.73 6.78
CA SER A 74 -10.95 -0.64 5.85
C SER A 74 -12.16 -1.42 6.36
N GLN A 75 -11.96 -2.64 6.87
CA GLN A 75 -13.05 -3.44 7.45
C GLN A 75 -13.61 -2.80 8.73
N GLN A 76 -12.76 -2.21 9.56
CA GLN A 76 -13.20 -1.53 10.79
C GLN A 76 -13.95 -0.24 10.51
N ILE A 77 -13.61 0.50 9.44
CA ILE A 77 -14.31 1.74 9.08
C ILE A 77 -15.63 1.50 8.34
N MET A 78 -15.84 0.31 7.77
CA MET A 78 -17.12 -0.07 7.14
C MET A 78 -18.24 -0.12 8.19
N ILE A 79 -19.30 0.66 7.98
CA ILE A 79 -20.41 0.80 8.95
C ILE A 79 -21.75 0.25 8.43
N ALA A 80 -21.72 -0.51 7.34
CA ALA A 80 -22.93 -0.76 6.57
C ALA A 80 -23.87 -1.81 7.15
N ASP A 81 -23.37 -2.80 7.91
CA ASP A 81 -24.19 -3.98 8.26
C ASP A 81 -25.45 -3.62 9.07
N PHE A 82 -25.32 -2.68 10.00
CA PHE A 82 -26.45 -2.20 10.79
C PHE A 82 -27.37 -1.28 10.00
N ASP A 83 -26.80 -0.33 9.24
CA ASP A 83 -27.59 0.62 8.45
C ASP A 83 -28.40 -0.09 7.37
N MET A 84 -27.82 -1.11 6.72
CA MET A 84 -28.52 -2.00 5.80
C MET A 84 -29.63 -2.76 6.50
N ALA A 85 -29.38 -3.35 7.67
CA ALA A 85 -30.41 -4.07 8.43
C ALA A 85 -31.55 -3.14 8.87
N TYR A 86 -31.22 -1.93 9.30
CA TYR A 86 -32.16 -0.90 9.70
C TYR A 86 -33.03 -0.42 8.54
N LEU A 87 -32.41 -0.07 7.40
CA LEU A 87 -33.11 0.34 6.19
C LEU A 87 -34.00 -0.80 5.66
N ARG A 88 -33.52 -2.04 5.62
CA ARG A 88 -34.33 -3.22 5.23
C ARG A 88 -35.57 -3.37 6.10
N ASN A 89 -35.44 -3.19 7.41
CA ASN A 89 -36.56 -3.25 8.34
C ASN A 89 -37.55 -2.10 8.08
N ARG A 90 -37.08 -0.87 7.89
CA ARG A 90 -37.94 0.28 7.56
C ARG A 90 -38.63 0.16 6.21
N VAL A 91 -37.95 -0.37 5.19
CA VAL A 91 -38.55 -0.67 3.87
C VAL A 91 -39.70 -1.66 4.04
N ALA A 92 -39.53 -2.69 4.88
CA ALA A 92 -40.58 -3.67 5.15
C ALA A 92 -41.82 -3.07 5.87
N GLN A 93 -41.64 -1.98 6.61
CA GLN A 93 -42.71 -1.30 7.37
C GLN A 93 -43.29 -0.07 6.67
N SER A 94 -42.77 0.33 5.52
CA SER A 94 -43.16 1.57 4.82
C SER A 94 -43.95 1.28 3.53
N GLU A 95 -44.80 2.22 3.12
CA GLU A 95 -45.58 2.16 1.88
C GLU A 95 -45.46 3.47 1.08
N GLY A 96 -45.80 3.42 -0.21
CA GLY A 96 -45.85 4.61 -1.08
C GLY A 96 -44.47 5.22 -1.42
N GLU A 97 -44.42 6.56 -1.55
CA GLU A 97 -43.21 7.31 -1.94
C GLU A 97 -42.07 7.17 -0.92
N ILE A 98 -42.40 7.04 0.37
CA ILE A 98 -41.41 6.84 1.45
C ILE A 98 -40.69 5.50 1.27
N LYS A 99 -41.42 4.46 0.85
CA LYS A 99 -40.83 3.15 0.58
C LYS A 99 -39.83 3.24 -0.58
N GLN A 100 -40.19 3.91 -1.66
CA GLN A 100 -39.30 4.09 -2.82
C GLN A 100 -38.02 4.85 -2.44
N GLN A 101 -38.12 5.91 -1.62
CA GLN A 101 -36.95 6.64 -1.13
C GLN A 101 -36.03 5.77 -0.27
N LEU A 102 -36.61 4.94 0.61
CA LEU A 102 -35.85 4.02 1.45
C LEU A 102 -35.23 2.87 0.65
N GLU A 103 -35.90 2.38 -0.40
CA GLU A 103 -35.38 1.38 -1.33
C GLU A 103 -34.18 1.94 -2.11
N THR A 104 -34.26 3.17 -2.63
CA THR A 104 -33.12 3.83 -3.29
C THR A 104 -31.97 4.07 -2.31
N ALA A 105 -32.23 4.54 -1.10
CA ALA A 105 -31.19 4.73 -0.10
C ALA A 105 -30.52 3.41 0.32
N LEU A 106 -31.28 2.31 0.34
CA LEU A 106 -30.74 0.97 0.58
C LEU A 106 -29.86 0.51 -0.58
N GLU A 107 -30.30 0.70 -1.83
CA GLU A 107 -29.53 0.38 -3.04
C GLU A 107 -28.20 1.17 -3.09
N ASP A 108 -28.25 2.48 -2.85
CA ASP A 108 -27.05 3.33 -2.78
C ASP A 108 -26.06 2.88 -1.68
N LEU A 109 -26.59 2.49 -0.52
CA LEU A 109 -25.79 1.99 0.59
C LEU A 109 -25.19 0.62 0.28
N GLU A 110 -25.95 -0.28 -0.35
CA GLU A 110 -25.47 -1.59 -0.80
C GLU A 110 -24.32 -1.40 -1.82
N ASP A 111 -24.50 -0.54 -2.83
CA ASP A 111 -23.47 -0.20 -3.82
C ASP A 111 -22.20 0.38 -3.18
N GLN A 112 -22.34 1.27 -2.19
CA GLN A 112 -21.20 1.85 -1.48
C GLN A 112 -20.48 0.80 -0.63
N THR A 113 -21.24 -0.10 0.01
CA THR A 113 -20.70 -1.20 0.81
C THR A 113 -19.93 -2.17 -0.06
N GLU A 114 -20.45 -2.49 -1.25
CA GLU A 114 -19.77 -3.33 -2.23
C GLU A 114 -18.44 -2.73 -2.67
N LYS A 115 -18.41 -1.42 -2.98
CA LYS A 115 -17.17 -0.72 -3.34
C LYS A 115 -16.15 -0.79 -2.21
N ASN A 116 -16.54 -0.48 -0.98
CA ASN A 116 -15.64 -0.55 0.18
C ASN A 116 -15.13 -1.98 0.43
N LEU A 117 -16.00 -2.98 0.26
CA LEU A 117 -15.64 -4.38 0.42
C LEU A 117 -14.62 -4.79 -0.65
N ALA A 118 -14.78 -4.33 -1.89
CA ALA A 118 -13.79 -4.56 -2.95
C ALA A 118 -12.41 -3.99 -2.59
N GLU A 119 -12.33 -2.85 -1.90
CA GLU A 119 -11.06 -2.29 -1.41
C GLU A 119 -10.42 -3.12 -0.29
N VAL A 120 -11.22 -3.64 0.64
CA VAL A 120 -10.74 -4.58 1.66
C VAL A 120 -10.14 -5.82 0.99
N TRP A 121 -10.85 -6.37 0.01
CA TRP A 121 -10.38 -7.54 -0.72
C TRP A 121 -9.13 -7.25 -1.54
N MET A 122 -9.07 -6.10 -2.19
CA MET A 122 -7.89 -5.62 -2.92
C MET A 122 -6.65 -5.63 -2.00
N ALA A 123 -6.75 -5.03 -0.81
CA ALA A 123 -5.66 -5.03 0.17
C ALA A 123 -5.29 -6.44 0.63
N ARG A 124 -6.26 -7.34 0.88
CA ARG A 124 -5.96 -8.74 1.25
C ARG A 124 -5.28 -9.53 0.14
N VAL A 125 -5.72 -9.34 -1.10
CA VAL A 125 -5.10 -9.96 -2.27
C VAL A 125 -3.66 -9.48 -2.38
N MET A 126 -3.41 -8.18 -2.21
CA MET A 126 -2.04 -7.65 -2.16
C MET A 126 -1.21 -8.30 -1.06
N ALA A 127 -1.71 -8.39 0.18
CA ALA A 127 -1.00 -9.06 1.27
C ALA A 127 -0.67 -10.52 0.94
N TRP A 128 -1.61 -11.29 0.38
CA TRP A 128 -1.36 -12.68 0.00
C TRP A 128 -0.37 -12.82 -1.16
N ILE A 129 -0.41 -11.91 -2.13
CA ILE A 129 0.57 -11.88 -3.22
C ILE A 129 1.98 -11.65 -2.65
N HIS A 130 2.14 -10.70 -1.73
CA HIS A 130 3.41 -10.45 -1.07
C HIS A 130 3.89 -11.63 -0.21
N GLN A 131 3.00 -12.25 0.58
CA GLN A 131 3.32 -13.45 1.36
C GLN A 131 3.76 -14.61 0.47
N ALA A 132 3.13 -14.74 -0.69
CA ALA A 132 3.45 -15.80 -1.62
C ALA A 132 4.78 -15.52 -2.34
N ALA A 133 5.05 -14.28 -2.75
CA ALA A 133 6.34 -13.85 -3.28
C ALA A 133 7.47 -13.95 -2.24
N ALA A 134 7.22 -13.67 -0.96
CA ALA A 134 8.20 -13.94 0.11
C ALA A 134 8.53 -15.45 0.20
N ALA A 135 7.53 -16.30 -0.04
CA ALA A 135 7.66 -17.75 -0.02
C ALA A 135 8.13 -18.34 -1.37
N SER A 136 8.33 -17.53 -2.41
CA SER A 136 8.80 -17.97 -3.73
C SER A 136 9.88 -17.01 -4.24
N GLY A 137 11.11 -17.47 -4.39
CA GLY A 137 12.19 -16.62 -4.84
C GLY A 137 13.25 -17.39 -5.61
N PRO A 138 13.94 -16.75 -6.56
CA PRO A 138 15.02 -17.39 -7.32
C PRO A 138 16.24 -17.74 -6.44
N PHE A 139 16.25 -17.30 -5.18
CA PHE A 139 17.31 -17.55 -4.20
C PHE A 139 16.90 -18.54 -3.09
N VAL A 140 15.66 -19.03 -3.12
CA VAL A 140 15.22 -20.11 -2.22
C VAL A 140 15.78 -21.41 -2.77
N GLU A 141 16.76 -22.00 -2.08
CA GLU A 141 17.23 -23.34 -2.41
C GLU A 141 16.05 -24.34 -2.32
N ASN A 142 16.00 -25.30 -3.25
CA ASN A 142 14.95 -26.33 -3.42
C ASN A 142 14.68 -27.25 -2.19
N GLU A 143 15.16 -26.91 -0.99
CA GLU A 143 15.20 -27.79 0.18
C GLU A 143 14.06 -27.59 1.19
N HIS A 144 13.06 -26.75 0.91
CA HIS A 144 11.96 -26.50 1.85
C HIS A 144 10.56 -26.75 1.26
N GLU A 145 10.09 -28.00 1.32
CA GLU A 145 8.70 -28.41 0.98
C GLU A 145 7.65 -27.57 1.72
N ASP A 146 7.92 -27.14 2.96
CA ASP A 146 7.02 -26.32 3.77
C ASP A 146 6.85 -24.90 3.20
N ILE A 147 7.89 -24.33 2.58
CA ILE A 147 7.87 -22.99 1.98
C ILE A 147 7.08 -23.02 0.68
N GLN A 148 7.31 -24.02 -0.18
CA GLN A 148 6.51 -24.23 -1.39
C GLN A 148 5.02 -24.45 -1.05
N ARG A 149 4.73 -25.23 -0.01
CA ARG A 149 3.35 -25.47 0.45
C ARG A 149 2.66 -24.20 0.93
N ASN A 150 3.41 -23.29 1.58
CA ASN A 150 2.88 -21.99 1.99
C ASN A 150 2.63 -21.06 0.80
N ALA A 151 3.55 -20.98 -0.16
CA ALA A 151 3.36 -20.24 -1.41
C ALA A 151 2.09 -20.70 -2.15
N SER A 152 1.92 -22.02 -2.35
CA SER A 152 0.72 -22.59 -2.99
C SER A 152 -0.57 -22.31 -2.20
N LYS A 153 -0.50 -22.25 -0.86
CA LYS A 153 -1.66 -21.94 -0.01
C LYS A 153 -2.13 -20.50 -0.18
N TYR A 154 -1.22 -19.53 -0.20
CA TYR A 154 -1.58 -18.12 -0.42
C TYR A 154 -2.06 -17.88 -1.84
N LEU A 155 -1.43 -18.55 -2.80
CA LEU A 155 -1.84 -18.55 -4.21
C LEU A 155 -3.28 -19.07 -4.39
N ALA A 156 -3.64 -20.19 -3.74
CA ALA A 156 -5.01 -20.70 -3.75
C ALA A 156 -6.04 -19.69 -3.20
N LYS A 157 -5.67 -18.88 -2.21
CA LYS A 157 -6.53 -17.80 -1.69
C LYS A 157 -6.69 -16.67 -2.71
N VAL A 158 -5.62 -16.26 -3.37
CA VAL A 158 -5.64 -15.26 -4.45
C VAL A 158 -6.55 -15.72 -5.59
N TYR A 159 -6.41 -16.97 -6.04
CA TYR A 159 -7.26 -17.56 -7.08
C TYR A 159 -8.74 -17.61 -6.68
N THR A 160 -9.03 -18.07 -5.46
CA THR A 160 -10.42 -18.13 -4.97
C THR A 160 -11.06 -16.75 -4.91
N MET A 161 -10.26 -15.71 -4.67
CA MET A 161 -10.76 -14.35 -4.49
C MET A 161 -10.93 -13.61 -5.81
N LEU A 162 -10.00 -13.75 -6.76
CA LEU A 162 -10.08 -13.12 -8.08
C LEU A 162 -11.24 -13.67 -8.94
N GLU A 163 -11.66 -14.92 -8.71
CA GLU A 163 -12.86 -15.47 -9.37
C GLU A 163 -14.19 -14.91 -8.88
N ARG A 164 -14.24 -14.37 -7.65
CA ARG A 164 -15.38 -13.57 -7.23
C ARG A 164 -15.12 -12.22 -7.86
N PRO A 165 -15.89 -11.78 -8.88
CA PRO A 165 -15.63 -10.49 -9.48
C PRO A 165 -15.61 -9.47 -8.34
N PHE A 166 -14.76 -8.46 -8.43
CA PHE A 166 -14.69 -7.34 -7.49
C PHE A 166 -15.99 -6.50 -7.41
N SER A 167 -17.13 -7.07 -7.82
CA SER A 167 -18.51 -6.70 -7.53
C SER A 167 -19.17 -7.84 -6.77
N ALA A 168 -19.83 -7.59 -5.63
CA ALA A 168 -20.47 -8.66 -4.84
C ALA A 168 -21.65 -9.34 -5.58
N ILE A 169 -21.98 -8.88 -6.79
CA ILE A 169 -22.82 -9.58 -7.75
C ILE A 169 -21.98 -10.50 -8.64
N ALA A 170 -22.25 -11.80 -8.60
CA ALA A 170 -21.70 -12.76 -9.54
C ALA A 170 -22.20 -12.47 -10.97
N GLN A 171 -21.52 -11.59 -11.70
CA GLN A 171 -21.75 -11.45 -13.14
C GLN A 171 -20.93 -12.50 -13.91
N LYS A 172 -21.65 -13.40 -14.57
CA LYS A 172 -21.19 -14.40 -15.58
C LYS A 172 -19.79 -14.99 -15.32
N VAL A 173 -19.66 -15.92 -14.37
CA VAL A 173 -19.79 -17.37 -14.66
C VAL A 173 -18.98 -17.82 -15.88
N ASP A 174 -17.64 -17.89 -15.73
CA ASP A 174 -16.80 -18.79 -16.53
C ASP A 174 -15.70 -19.44 -15.65
N GLY A 175 -14.95 -18.65 -14.87
CA GLY A 175 -13.92 -19.15 -13.92
C GLY A 175 -14.43 -20.19 -12.92
N THR A 176 -15.46 -19.86 -12.14
CA THR A 176 -16.03 -20.79 -11.15
C THR A 176 -16.57 -22.09 -11.77
N GLN A 177 -16.99 -22.07 -13.05
CA GLN A 177 -17.35 -23.30 -13.77
C GLN A 177 -16.11 -24.12 -14.16
N LYS A 178 -15.00 -23.46 -14.49
CA LYS A 178 -13.70 -24.09 -14.79
C LYS A 178 -13.05 -24.66 -13.52
N LEU A 179 -12.98 -23.93 -12.41
CA LEU A 179 -12.53 -24.49 -11.13
C LEU A 179 -13.44 -25.62 -10.64
N ARG A 180 -14.76 -25.52 -10.85
CA ARG A 180 -15.67 -26.64 -10.57
C ARG A 180 -15.42 -27.84 -11.46
N LYS A 181 -15.09 -27.66 -12.74
CA LYS A 181 -14.67 -28.74 -13.65
C LYS A 181 -13.35 -29.37 -13.19
N VAL A 182 -12.40 -28.57 -12.68
CA VAL A 182 -11.14 -29.05 -12.10
C VAL A 182 -11.39 -29.89 -10.85
N ALA A 183 -12.21 -29.38 -9.93
CA ALA A 183 -12.58 -30.10 -8.71
C ALA A 183 -13.35 -31.40 -9.00
N LEU A 184 -14.34 -31.36 -9.90
CA LEU A 184 -15.09 -32.54 -10.33
C LEU A 184 -14.21 -33.56 -11.04
N GLY A 185 -13.25 -33.11 -11.84
CA GLY A 185 -12.26 -33.98 -12.49
C GLY A 185 -11.33 -34.65 -11.49
N LEU A 186 -10.94 -33.96 -10.41
CA LEU A 186 -10.06 -34.49 -9.36
C LEU A 186 -10.82 -35.54 -8.55
N GLN A 187 -12.08 -35.26 -8.24
CA GLN A 187 -12.98 -36.19 -7.55
C GLN A 187 -13.28 -37.43 -8.40
N ALA A 188 -13.51 -37.26 -9.71
CA ALA A 188 -13.68 -38.38 -10.64
C ALA A 188 -12.39 -39.22 -10.73
N TYR A 189 -11.23 -38.58 -10.81
CA TYR A 189 -9.94 -39.25 -10.79
C TYR A 189 -9.71 -40.04 -9.49
N SER A 190 -9.98 -39.45 -8.32
CA SER A 190 -9.81 -40.14 -7.04
C SER A 190 -10.73 -41.35 -6.90
N LEU A 191 -11.98 -41.25 -7.37
CA LEU A 191 -12.94 -42.36 -7.33
C LEU A 191 -12.56 -43.50 -8.26
N LEU A 192 -12.01 -43.18 -9.44
CA LEU A 192 -11.63 -44.19 -10.44
C LEU A 192 -10.26 -44.81 -10.15
N LYS A 193 -9.34 -44.06 -9.51
CA LYS A 193 -8.00 -44.53 -9.12
C LYS A 193 -8.06 -45.73 -8.17
N GLU A 194 -9.12 -45.88 -7.38
CA GLU A 194 -9.33 -47.04 -6.51
C GLU A 194 -9.72 -48.31 -7.29
N SER A 195 -10.11 -48.18 -8.56
CA SER A 195 -10.71 -49.26 -9.36
C SER A 195 -9.98 -49.59 -10.67
N LEU A 196 -9.00 -48.79 -11.06
CA LEU A 196 -8.28 -48.87 -12.33
C LEU A 196 -6.77 -48.67 -12.11
N ASP A 197 -5.93 -49.30 -12.95
CA ASP A 197 -4.48 -49.16 -12.90
C ASP A 197 -4.04 -47.72 -13.28
N GLU A 198 -2.92 -47.23 -12.74
CA GLU A 198 -2.45 -45.84 -12.93
C GLU A 198 -2.18 -45.45 -14.40
N ASP A 199 -1.95 -46.43 -15.28
CA ASP A 199 -1.72 -46.26 -16.72
C ASP A 199 -3.00 -46.45 -17.58
N ASP A 200 -4.17 -46.58 -16.96
CA ASP A 200 -5.43 -46.72 -17.68
C ASP A 200 -5.73 -45.48 -18.55
N ALA A 201 -6.19 -45.72 -19.78
CA ALA A 201 -6.42 -44.68 -20.78
C ALA A 201 -7.56 -43.73 -20.40
N GLU A 202 -8.56 -44.21 -19.64
CA GLU A 202 -9.68 -43.42 -19.13
C GLU A 202 -9.22 -42.52 -17.98
N LEU A 203 -8.41 -43.05 -17.06
CA LEU A 203 -7.79 -42.27 -15.96
C LEU A 203 -6.90 -41.16 -16.51
N THR A 204 -6.05 -41.49 -17.48
CA THR A 204 -5.13 -40.54 -18.14
C THR A 204 -5.90 -39.45 -18.90
N SER A 205 -7.03 -39.80 -19.51
CA SER A 205 -7.91 -38.86 -20.22
C SER A 205 -8.62 -37.90 -19.27
N ILE A 206 -9.13 -38.38 -18.14
CA ILE A 206 -9.77 -37.54 -17.11
C ILE A 206 -8.76 -36.59 -16.48
N LEU A 207 -7.58 -37.10 -16.11
CA LEU A 207 -6.49 -36.29 -15.56
C LEU A 207 -6.01 -35.25 -16.57
N GLY A 208 -5.84 -35.64 -17.84
CA GLY A 208 -5.53 -34.72 -18.92
C GLY A 208 -6.57 -33.61 -19.04
N LYS A 209 -7.85 -33.94 -19.24
CA LYS A 209 -8.93 -32.92 -19.37
C LYS A 209 -8.99 -31.98 -18.17
N ASN A 210 -8.74 -32.49 -16.98
CA ASN A 210 -8.67 -31.68 -15.76
C ASN A 210 -7.49 -30.70 -15.78
N LYS A 211 -6.28 -31.19 -16.07
CA LYS A 211 -5.07 -30.36 -16.17
C LYS A 211 -5.14 -29.33 -17.31
N SER A 212 -5.86 -29.59 -18.40
CA SER A 212 -6.14 -28.57 -19.45
C SER A 212 -7.10 -27.48 -18.95
N ALA A 213 -8.12 -27.85 -18.18
CA ALA A 213 -9.03 -26.86 -17.59
C ALA A 213 -8.30 -26.00 -16.53
N GLU A 214 -7.38 -26.60 -15.77
CA GLU A 214 -6.51 -25.88 -14.82
C GLU A 214 -5.54 -24.93 -15.55
N ALA A 215 -4.89 -25.38 -16.63
CA ALA A 215 -4.02 -24.54 -17.47
C ALA A 215 -4.75 -23.39 -18.17
N GLU A 216 -5.97 -23.63 -18.67
CA GLU A 216 -6.86 -22.61 -19.26
C GLU A 216 -7.26 -21.55 -18.23
N PHE A 217 -7.63 -21.99 -17.03
CA PHE A 217 -7.95 -21.10 -15.91
C PHE A 217 -6.76 -20.20 -15.55
N TYR A 218 -5.55 -20.75 -15.48
CA TYR A 218 -4.36 -19.96 -15.18
C TYR A 218 -3.99 -18.93 -16.24
N ASP A 219 -4.11 -19.26 -17.54
CA ASP A 219 -3.84 -18.29 -18.61
C ASP A 219 -4.82 -17.10 -18.55
N GLU A 220 -6.10 -17.36 -18.33
CA GLU A 220 -7.11 -16.31 -18.18
C GLU A 220 -6.88 -15.45 -16.94
N PHE A 221 -6.54 -16.08 -15.81
CA PHE A 221 -6.18 -15.39 -14.58
C PHE A 221 -4.98 -14.46 -14.78
N LEU A 222 -3.92 -14.93 -15.45
CA LEU A 222 -2.73 -14.12 -15.72
C LEU A 222 -3.10 -12.89 -16.56
N ASN A 223 -3.92 -13.08 -17.59
CA ASN A 223 -4.38 -11.99 -18.44
C ASN A 223 -5.25 -10.98 -17.66
N GLU A 224 -6.11 -11.46 -16.76
CA GLU A 224 -6.92 -10.59 -15.90
C GLU A 224 -6.06 -9.84 -14.88
N LEU A 225 -5.11 -10.53 -14.24
CA LEU A 225 -4.18 -9.93 -13.28
C LEU A 225 -3.29 -8.88 -13.93
N ILE A 226 -2.74 -9.14 -15.12
CA ILE A 226 -1.99 -8.15 -15.92
C ILE A 226 -2.90 -7.00 -16.35
N GLY A 227 -4.13 -7.29 -16.78
CA GLY A 227 -5.11 -6.27 -17.14
C GLY A 227 -5.55 -5.38 -15.97
N GLN A 228 -5.50 -5.91 -14.75
CA GLN A 228 -5.82 -5.19 -13.51
C GLN A 228 -4.57 -4.70 -12.77
N GLU A 229 -3.36 -5.04 -13.21
CA GLU A 229 -2.08 -4.70 -12.56
C GLU A 229 -1.98 -3.20 -12.30
N SER A 230 -2.35 -2.38 -13.29
CA SER A 230 -2.36 -0.92 -13.15
C SER A 230 -3.26 -0.48 -12.00
N THR A 231 -4.40 -1.14 -11.80
CA THR A 231 -5.32 -0.85 -10.70
C THR A 231 -4.70 -1.23 -9.36
N PHE A 232 -4.09 -2.41 -9.25
CA PHE A 232 -3.41 -2.84 -8.02
C PHE A 232 -2.23 -1.92 -7.66
N ARG A 233 -1.42 -1.59 -8.67
CA ARG A 233 -0.28 -0.68 -8.55
C ARG A 233 -0.73 0.72 -8.13
N GLN A 234 -1.77 1.27 -8.77
CA GLN A 234 -2.27 2.60 -8.46
C GLN A 234 -3.09 2.66 -7.16
N ALA A 235 -3.61 1.55 -6.67
CA ALA A 235 -4.51 1.55 -5.51
C ALA A 235 -3.83 2.06 -4.24
N PHE A 236 -2.54 1.77 -4.05
CA PHE A 236 -1.86 2.02 -2.78
C PHE A 236 -0.42 2.50 -2.86
N ASN A 237 0.35 2.22 -3.92
CA ASN A 237 1.62 2.91 -4.19
C ASN A 237 2.01 2.80 -5.68
N PRO A 238 1.78 3.86 -6.48
CA PRO A 238 2.01 3.81 -7.92
C PRO A 238 3.50 3.79 -8.32
N PHE A 239 4.44 4.05 -7.40
CA PHE A 239 5.84 4.29 -7.73
C PHE A 239 6.77 3.09 -7.48
N ASP A 240 6.30 2.02 -6.85
CA ASP A 240 7.11 0.84 -6.54
C ASP A 240 7.06 -0.23 -7.64
N GLU A 241 7.57 0.12 -8.83
CA GLU A 241 7.65 -0.80 -9.98
C GLU A 241 8.50 -2.05 -9.69
N LEU A 242 9.57 -1.90 -8.91
CA LEU A 242 10.50 -2.97 -8.58
C LEU A 242 9.78 -4.15 -7.90
N ILE A 243 8.90 -3.84 -6.94
CA ILE A 243 8.14 -4.82 -6.17
C ILE A 243 7.20 -5.61 -7.08
N TRP A 244 6.47 -4.90 -7.93
CA TRP A 244 5.53 -5.51 -8.86
C TRP A 244 6.20 -6.45 -9.85
N ARG A 245 7.38 -6.06 -10.35
CA ARG A 245 8.16 -6.89 -11.27
C ARG A 245 8.76 -8.11 -10.57
N ASP A 246 9.20 -7.98 -9.31
CA ASP A 246 9.60 -9.14 -8.51
C ASP A 246 8.43 -10.10 -8.35
N ILE A 247 7.28 -9.64 -7.85
CA ILE A 247 6.06 -10.45 -7.68
C ILE A 247 5.68 -11.18 -8.99
N LEU A 248 5.68 -10.47 -10.11
CA LEU A 248 5.31 -11.06 -11.39
C LEU A 248 6.29 -12.17 -11.78
N SER A 249 7.60 -11.93 -11.66
CA SER A 249 8.64 -12.87 -12.06
C SER A 249 8.83 -14.05 -11.09
N SER A 250 8.99 -13.78 -9.79
CA SER A 250 9.34 -14.74 -8.73
C SER A 250 8.19 -15.63 -8.29
N PHE A 251 6.95 -15.22 -8.56
CA PHE A 251 5.77 -15.90 -8.04
C PHE A 251 4.80 -16.30 -9.16
N ILE A 252 4.35 -15.33 -9.96
CA ILE A 252 3.21 -15.53 -10.85
C ILE A 252 3.58 -16.36 -12.08
N PHE A 253 4.67 -16.03 -12.77
CA PHE A 253 5.03 -16.73 -13.99
C PHE A 253 5.77 -18.06 -13.75
N GLU A 254 6.50 -18.21 -12.65
CA GLU A 254 7.18 -19.46 -12.30
C GLU A 254 6.17 -20.57 -11.96
N GLN A 255 5.20 -20.29 -11.07
CA GLN A 255 4.13 -21.23 -10.73
C GLN A 255 3.28 -21.61 -11.94
N ALA A 256 2.93 -20.62 -12.78
CA ALA A 256 2.19 -20.89 -14.02
C ALA A 256 2.97 -21.81 -14.97
N THR A 257 4.30 -21.67 -15.05
CA THR A 257 5.16 -22.52 -15.88
C THR A 257 5.17 -23.97 -15.38
N ASP A 258 5.16 -24.18 -14.07
CA ASP A 258 5.09 -25.51 -13.47
C ASP A 258 3.77 -26.22 -13.75
N PHE A 259 2.64 -25.52 -13.65
CA PHE A 259 1.34 -26.08 -14.03
C PHE A 259 1.29 -26.53 -15.49
N TYR A 260 1.90 -25.77 -16.41
CA TYR A 260 2.01 -26.20 -17.81
C TYR A 260 2.96 -27.41 -17.97
N ASN A 261 4.06 -27.47 -17.20
CA ASN A 261 4.98 -28.61 -17.20
C ASN A 261 4.30 -29.90 -16.75
N GLU A 262 3.40 -29.83 -15.77
CA GLU A 262 2.57 -30.95 -15.33
C GLU A 262 1.53 -31.37 -16.37
N ALA A 263 0.93 -30.40 -17.08
CA ALA A 263 -0.13 -30.66 -18.05
C ALA A 263 0.39 -31.31 -19.35
N ILE A 264 1.52 -30.83 -19.90
CA ILE A 264 2.03 -31.22 -21.23
C ILE A 264 2.24 -32.75 -21.40
N PRO A 265 2.85 -33.49 -20.46
CA PRO A 265 3.06 -34.93 -20.59
C PRO A 265 1.76 -35.74 -20.79
N LEU A 266 0.65 -35.28 -20.22
CA LEU A 266 -0.65 -35.97 -20.27
C LEU A 266 -1.30 -35.88 -21.66
N PHE A 267 -1.02 -34.80 -22.41
CA PHE A 267 -1.53 -34.61 -23.77
C PHE A 267 -0.65 -35.23 -24.85
N LYS A 268 0.65 -35.41 -24.58
CA LYS A 268 1.58 -36.08 -25.52
C LYS A 268 1.19 -37.52 -25.82
N LYS A 269 0.50 -38.20 -24.90
CA LYS A 269 0.06 -39.59 -25.06
C LYS A 269 -1.11 -39.76 -26.05
N ASN A 270 -1.86 -38.71 -26.38
CA ASN A 270 -3.12 -38.80 -27.16
C ASN A 270 -3.12 -37.93 -28.42
N ARG A 271 -3.17 -38.55 -29.61
CA ARG A 271 -3.06 -37.86 -30.92
C ARG A 271 -4.19 -36.87 -31.22
N GLU A 272 -5.37 -37.05 -30.61
CA GLU A 272 -6.55 -36.19 -30.80
C GLU A 272 -6.41 -34.81 -30.12
N ASN A 273 -5.48 -34.65 -29.17
CA ASN A 273 -5.29 -33.41 -28.42
C ASN A 273 -4.19 -32.50 -29.00
N LYS A 274 -3.85 -32.64 -30.29
CA LYS A 274 -2.73 -31.94 -30.92
C LYS A 274 -2.90 -30.41 -30.91
N GLU A 275 -4.10 -29.91 -31.14
CA GLU A 275 -4.41 -28.47 -31.09
C GLU A 275 -4.32 -27.93 -29.66
N LYS A 276 -4.92 -28.62 -28.68
CA LYS A 276 -4.81 -28.26 -27.25
C LYS A 276 -3.37 -28.26 -26.75
N LEU A 277 -2.58 -29.26 -27.17
CA LEU A 277 -1.15 -29.32 -26.85
C LEU A 277 -0.40 -28.14 -27.46
N ALA A 278 -0.72 -27.71 -28.69
CA ALA A 278 -0.12 -26.53 -29.30
C ALA A 278 -0.48 -25.24 -28.54
N THR A 279 -1.74 -25.11 -28.10
CA THR A 279 -2.20 -23.97 -27.28
C THR A 279 -1.48 -23.92 -25.93
N ILE A 280 -1.44 -25.03 -25.18
CA ILE A 280 -0.76 -25.10 -23.88
C ILE A 280 0.75 -24.84 -24.02
N MET A 281 1.39 -25.35 -25.07
CA MET A 281 2.79 -25.04 -25.37
C MET A 281 2.99 -23.55 -25.70
N SER A 282 2.04 -22.94 -26.41
CA SER A 282 2.06 -21.50 -26.70
C SER A 282 1.96 -20.66 -25.43
N TRP A 283 1.03 -20.98 -24.53
CA TRP A 283 0.88 -20.32 -23.24
C TRP A 283 2.14 -20.48 -22.39
N LYS A 284 2.64 -21.71 -22.26
CA LYS A 284 3.89 -21.97 -21.54
C LYS A 284 5.04 -21.12 -22.06
N SER A 285 5.28 -21.09 -23.37
CA SER A 285 6.36 -20.31 -23.97
C SER A 285 6.16 -18.80 -23.78
N ASN A 286 4.91 -18.31 -23.79
CA ASN A 286 4.61 -16.91 -23.49
C ASN A 286 4.88 -16.57 -22.02
N THR A 287 4.32 -17.34 -21.10
CA THR A 287 4.46 -17.18 -19.64
C THR A 287 5.91 -17.26 -19.19
N ALA A 288 6.65 -18.29 -19.64
CA ALA A 288 8.07 -18.43 -19.34
C ALA A 288 8.89 -17.28 -19.93
N GLY A 289 8.54 -16.81 -21.13
CA GLY A 289 9.18 -15.66 -21.75
C GLY A 289 8.95 -14.36 -20.97
N LEU A 290 7.70 -14.12 -20.54
CA LEU A 290 7.35 -12.96 -19.72
C LEU A 290 8.03 -12.99 -18.35
N SER A 291 8.10 -14.15 -17.69
CA SER A 291 8.85 -14.33 -16.43
C SER A 291 10.26 -13.75 -16.54
N GLU A 292 10.97 -14.17 -17.59
CA GLU A 292 12.35 -13.77 -17.85
C GLU A 292 12.48 -12.30 -18.22
N VAL A 293 11.47 -11.71 -18.89
CA VAL A 293 11.41 -10.25 -19.14
C VAL A 293 11.30 -9.48 -17.84
N TYR A 294 10.36 -9.83 -16.97
CA TYR A 294 10.16 -9.15 -15.69
C TYR A 294 11.36 -9.30 -14.75
N LEU A 295 11.99 -10.47 -14.75
CA LEU A 295 13.25 -10.70 -14.05
C LEU A 295 14.37 -9.80 -14.61
N ALA A 296 14.49 -9.71 -15.93
CA ALA A 296 15.49 -8.87 -16.58
C ALA A 296 15.27 -7.37 -16.29
N MET A 297 14.03 -6.92 -16.21
CA MET A 297 13.66 -5.56 -15.83
C MET A 297 13.98 -5.27 -14.35
N THR A 298 13.71 -6.21 -13.45
CA THR A 298 14.08 -6.11 -12.02
C THR A 298 15.58 -5.91 -11.86
N TYR A 299 16.39 -6.75 -12.52
CA TYR A 299 17.86 -6.59 -12.51
C TYR A 299 18.32 -5.30 -13.19
N THR A 300 17.56 -4.77 -14.15
CA THR A 300 17.86 -3.47 -14.77
C THR A 300 17.70 -2.35 -13.75
N ASP A 301 16.60 -2.30 -13.01
CA ASP A 301 16.34 -1.22 -12.04
C ASP A 301 17.41 -1.22 -10.92
N ILE A 302 17.79 -2.42 -10.46
CA ILE A 302 18.88 -2.59 -9.48
C ILE A 302 20.21 -2.15 -10.10
N ALA A 303 20.50 -2.53 -11.35
CA ALA A 303 21.72 -2.10 -12.05
C ALA A 303 21.78 -0.57 -12.21
N ASP A 304 20.66 0.06 -12.54
CA ASP A 304 20.54 1.52 -12.66
C ASP A 304 20.73 2.20 -11.29
N ALA A 305 20.24 1.60 -10.20
CA ALA A 305 20.49 2.07 -8.84
C ALA A 305 21.99 1.96 -8.46
N GLN A 306 22.62 0.81 -8.71
CA GLN A 306 24.05 0.59 -8.45
C GLN A 306 24.93 1.50 -9.32
N MET A 307 24.58 1.71 -10.58
CA MET A 307 25.28 2.64 -11.48
C MET A 307 25.19 4.09 -10.95
N ARG A 308 24.01 4.52 -10.47
CA ARG A 308 23.81 5.83 -9.83
C ARG A 308 24.54 5.96 -8.48
N ALA A 309 24.79 4.85 -7.79
CA ALA A 309 25.61 4.81 -6.59
C ALA A 309 27.13 4.80 -6.89
N GLY A 310 27.53 4.68 -8.16
CA GLY A 310 28.94 4.57 -8.56
C GLY A 310 29.53 3.17 -8.45
N ASN A 311 28.72 2.15 -8.13
CA ASN A 311 29.13 0.75 -8.01
C ASN A 311 29.17 0.08 -9.40
N LEU A 312 30.11 0.51 -10.24
CA LEU A 312 30.14 0.14 -11.67
C LEU A 312 30.43 -1.34 -11.93
N GLU A 313 31.15 -2.02 -11.05
CA GLU A 313 31.41 -3.45 -11.17
C GLU A 313 30.12 -4.25 -10.95
N ASP A 314 29.36 -3.91 -9.92
CA ASP A 314 28.10 -4.58 -9.60
C ASP A 314 27.01 -4.23 -10.62
N ALA A 315 26.93 -2.97 -11.06
CA ALA A 315 26.08 -2.57 -12.17
C ALA A 315 26.40 -3.36 -13.45
N SER A 316 27.69 -3.55 -13.77
CA SER A 316 28.12 -4.34 -14.93
C SER A 316 27.67 -5.80 -14.86
N LYS A 317 27.83 -6.45 -13.69
CA LYS A 317 27.37 -7.82 -13.44
C LYS A 317 25.85 -7.92 -13.56
N LEU A 318 25.10 -7.01 -12.95
CA LEU A 318 23.62 -6.97 -12.99
C LEU A 318 23.07 -6.76 -14.40
N TYR A 319 23.63 -5.83 -15.18
CA TYR A 319 23.25 -5.66 -16.59
C TYR A 319 23.56 -6.91 -17.43
N GLN A 320 24.63 -7.64 -17.11
CA GLN A 320 24.95 -8.90 -17.77
C GLN A 320 23.90 -9.98 -17.44
N ILE A 321 23.51 -10.11 -16.17
CA ILE A 321 22.43 -11.01 -15.74
C ILE A 321 21.11 -10.64 -16.41
N SER A 322 20.77 -9.34 -16.46
CA SER A 322 19.60 -8.83 -17.17
C SER A 322 19.62 -9.18 -18.66
N SER A 323 20.76 -9.00 -19.33
CA SER A 323 20.94 -9.38 -20.74
C SER A 323 20.74 -10.88 -20.96
N GLU A 324 21.22 -11.72 -20.05
CA GLU A 324 21.02 -13.17 -20.10
C GLU A 324 19.56 -13.56 -19.92
N ALA A 325 18.85 -12.93 -18.98
CA ALA A 325 17.42 -13.12 -18.76
C ALA A 325 16.60 -12.72 -20.01
N PHE A 326 16.85 -11.54 -20.61
CA PHE A 326 16.24 -11.18 -21.90
C PHE A 326 16.58 -12.18 -23.02
N GLY A 327 17.76 -12.80 -22.99
CA GLY A 327 18.13 -13.86 -23.92
C GLY A 327 17.40 -15.18 -23.70
N ARG A 328 17.04 -15.52 -22.47
CA ARG A 328 16.17 -16.66 -22.16
C ARG A 328 14.73 -16.35 -22.61
N ALA A 329 14.24 -15.14 -22.35
CA ALA A 329 12.93 -14.67 -22.84
C ALA A 329 12.82 -14.76 -24.37
N GLU A 330 13.81 -14.22 -25.09
CA GLU A 330 13.93 -14.30 -26.56
C GLU A 330 13.80 -15.75 -27.06
N LYS A 331 14.45 -16.70 -26.37
CA LYS A 331 14.41 -18.11 -26.73
C LYS A 331 13.01 -18.70 -26.53
N CYS A 332 12.37 -18.42 -25.40
CA CYS A 332 11.00 -18.86 -25.11
C CYS A 332 10.01 -18.34 -26.16
N PHE A 333 10.06 -17.05 -26.48
CA PHE A 333 9.15 -16.46 -27.47
C PHE A 333 9.37 -17.00 -28.89
N ARG A 334 10.63 -17.26 -29.31
CA ARG A 334 10.94 -17.76 -30.65
C ARG A 334 10.39 -19.15 -30.96
N GLU A 335 10.06 -19.94 -29.94
CA GLU A 335 9.47 -21.26 -30.14
C GLU A 335 8.07 -21.17 -30.77
N ILE A 336 7.42 -20.01 -30.69
CA ILE A 336 6.04 -19.77 -31.12
C ILE A 336 5.97 -18.61 -32.12
N LEU A 337 5.47 -18.88 -33.33
CA LEU A 337 5.35 -17.87 -34.41
C LEU A 337 4.55 -16.62 -34.01
N ALA A 338 3.51 -16.77 -33.19
CA ALA A 338 2.68 -15.66 -32.74
C ALA A 338 3.40 -14.68 -31.80
N LEU A 339 4.52 -15.09 -31.19
CA LEU A 339 5.28 -14.30 -30.21
C LEU A 339 6.54 -13.68 -30.82
N GLN A 340 6.67 -13.67 -32.14
CA GLN A 340 7.86 -13.20 -32.84
C GLN A 340 8.17 -11.72 -32.56
N THR A 341 7.16 -10.89 -32.34
CA THR A 341 7.33 -9.48 -31.94
C THR A 341 7.98 -9.37 -30.56
N ASN A 342 7.54 -10.18 -29.60
CA ASN A 342 8.09 -10.22 -28.24
C ASN A 342 9.53 -10.75 -28.24
N ALA A 343 9.80 -11.75 -29.09
CA ALA A 343 11.15 -12.26 -29.31
C ALA A 343 12.10 -11.20 -29.88
N GLU A 344 11.61 -10.37 -30.81
CA GLU A 344 12.39 -9.29 -31.41
C GLU A 344 12.67 -8.17 -30.39
N GLN A 345 11.67 -7.77 -29.62
CA GLN A 345 11.83 -6.79 -28.55
C GLN A 345 12.83 -7.29 -27.49
N SER A 346 12.68 -8.53 -27.01
CA SER A 346 13.61 -9.13 -26.04
C SER A 346 15.05 -9.21 -26.58
N ARG A 347 15.23 -9.42 -27.89
CA ARG A 347 16.55 -9.37 -28.52
C ARG A 347 17.15 -7.97 -28.47
N ILE A 348 16.36 -6.94 -28.78
CA ILE A 348 16.79 -5.53 -28.73
C ILE A 348 17.21 -5.18 -27.30
N ASP A 349 16.39 -5.53 -26.30
CA ASP A 349 16.66 -5.23 -24.89
C ASP A 349 17.90 -5.97 -24.38
N LYS A 350 18.04 -7.25 -24.72
CA LYS A 350 19.27 -8.03 -24.47
C LYS A 350 20.51 -7.35 -25.00
N GLU A 351 20.50 -6.90 -26.27
CA GLU A 351 21.64 -6.24 -26.90
C GLU A 351 21.96 -4.91 -26.20
N GLN A 352 20.92 -4.13 -25.87
CA GLN A 352 21.04 -2.86 -25.15
C GLN A 352 21.65 -3.05 -23.75
N LYS A 353 21.14 -4.00 -22.95
CA LYS A 353 21.68 -4.28 -21.60
C LYS A 353 23.10 -4.83 -21.65
N LYS A 354 23.43 -5.63 -22.67
CA LYS A 354 24.81 -6.06 -22.91
C LYS A 354 25.74 -4.89 -23.23
N ALA A 355 25.26 -3.91 -23.99
CA ALA A 355 26.03 -2.70 -24.28
C ALA A 355 26.28 -1.88 -23.00
N GLN A 356 25.27 -1.75 -22.12
CA GLN A 356 25.42 -1.07 -20.81
C GLN A 356 26.41 -1.81 -19.89
N SER A 357 26.33 -3.14 -19.80
CA SER A 357 27.28 -3.94 -19.04
C SER A 357 28.73 -3.73 -19.51
N LEU A 358 28.95 -3.78 -20.83
CA LEU A 358 30.26 -3.56 -21.44
C LEU A 358 30.78 -2.14 -21.25
N LEU A 359 29.89 -1.14 -21.24
CA LEU A 359 30.25 0.24 -20.92
C LEU A 359 30.72 0.35 -19.47
N CYS A 360 29.94 -0.16 -18.50
CA CYS A 360 30.31 -0.13 -17.08
C CYS A 360 31.64 -0.87 -16.83
N SER A 361 31.86 -2.02 -17.47
CA SER A 361 33.12 -2.76 -17.41
C SER A 361 34.29 -2.01 -18.06
N ALA A 362 34.05 -1.27 -19.15
CA ALA A 362 35.08 -0.44 -19.75
C ALA A 362 35.48 0.70 -18.81
N GLU A 363 34.51 1.36 -18.16
CA GLU A 363 34.73 2.45 -17.22
C GLU A 363 35.43 2.01 -15.93
N SER A 364 35.03 0.86 -15.35
CA SER A 364 35.71 0.34 -14.15
C SER A 364 37.20 0.06 -14.39
N ASN A 365 37.56 -0.38 -15.60
CA ASN A 365 38.95 -0.62 -16.01
C ASN A 365 39.78 0.66 -16.22
N VAL A 366 39.15 1.84 -16.32
CA VAL A 366 39.85 3.12 -16.47
C VAL A 366 40.66 3.47 -15.23
N ARG A 367 40.15 3.09 -14.05
CA ARG A 367 40.88 3.25 -12.78
C ARG A 367 42.20 2.47 -12.81
N LEU A 368 42.13 1.19 -13.17
CA LEU A 368 43.31 0.34 -13.33
C LEU A 368 44.27 0.89 -14.39
N LEU A 369 43.75 1.36 -15.53
CA LEU A 369 44.58 2.01 -16.56
C LEU A 369 45.33 3.22 -15.98
N THR A 370 44.63 4.08 -15.24
CA THR A 370 45.20 5.29 -14.64
C THR A 370 46.28 4.96 -13.62
N GLU A 371 46.05 3.99 -12.74
CA GLU A 371 47.04 3.50 -11.76
C GLU A 371 48.29 2.94 -12.46
N LEU A 372 48.12 2.17 -13.54
CA LEU A 372 49.24 1.63 -14.33
C LEU A 372 50.04 2.73 -15.06
N LEU A 373 49.38 3.78 -15.54
CA LEU A 373 50.03 4.96 -16.12
C LEU A 373 50.82 5.75 -15.07
N GLN A 374 50.32 5.87 -13.84
CA GLN A 374 51.00 6.55 -12.73
C GLN A 374 52.32 5.87 -12.36
N ILE A 375 52.34 4.54 -12.30
CA ILE A 375 53.56 3.75 -12.03
C ILE A 375 54.41 3.52 -13.29
N ASN A 376 54.09 4.20 -14.40
CA ASN A 376 54.81 4.14 -15.68
C ASN A 376 54.88 2.73 -16.30
N ASN A 377 53.90 1.86 -16.00
CA ASN A 377 53.85 0.48 -16.52
C ASN A 377 53.17 0.42 -17.89
N LYS A 378 53.93 0.77 -18.93
CA LYS A 378 53.47 0.86 -20.32
C LYS A 378 52.94 -0.45 -20.90
N THR A 379 53.45 -1.59 -20.46
CA THR A 379 53.10 -2.90 -21.03
C THR A 379 51.71 -3.34 -20.56
N GLU A 380 51.45 -3.26 -19.26
CA GLU A 380 50.13 -3.60 -18.71
C GLU A 380 49.09 -2.53 -19.06
N ALA A 381 49.45 -1.24 -19.06
CA ALA A 381 48.53 -0.17 -19.50
C ALA A 381 48.02 -0.40 -20.93
N LYS A 382 48.87 -0.89 -21.84
CA LYS A 382 48.45 -1.26 -23.20
C LYS A 382 47.49 -2.45 -23.23
N LYS A 383 47.66 -3.44 -22.34
CA LYS A 383 46.74 -4.58 -22.25
C LYS A 383 45.36 -4.14 -21.77
N VAL A 384 45.30 -3.35 -20.70
CA VAL A 384 44.05 -2.79 -20.17
C VAL A 384 43.38 -1.88 -21.20
N LEU A 385 44.12 -1.03 -21.90
CA LEU A 385 43.57 -0.20 -22.97
C LEU A 385 42.97 -1.02 -24.12
N ASN A 386 43.63 -2.12 -24.53
CA ASN A 386 43.09 -3.03 -25.55
C ASN A 386 41.80 -3.71 -25.08
N GLU A 387 41.68 -4.01 -23.79
CA GLU A 387 40.47 -4.55 -23.19
C GLU A 387 39.32 -3.53 -23.18
N ILE A 388 39.62 -2.28 -22.80
CA ILE A 388 38.68 -1.15 -22.90
C ILE A 388 38.16 -1.00 -24.33
N PHE A 389 39.05 -0.98 -25.34
CA PHE A 389 38.62 -0.93 -26.74
C PHE A 389 37.76 -2.10 -27.18
N LYS A 390 38.13 -3.32 -26.75
CA LYS A 390 37.40 -4.53 -27.06
C LYS A 390 35.97 -4.44 -26.52
N ASN A 391 35.80 -3.93 -25.31
CA ASN A 391 34.48 -3.77 -24.69
C ASN A 391 33.68 -2.66 -25.38
N LEU A 392 34.27 -1.48 -25.60
CA LEU A 392 33.59 -0.33 -26.23
C LEU A 392 33.18 -0.60 -27.69
N ARG A 393 34.05 -1.22 -28.51
CA ARG A 393 33.70 -1.56 -29.91
C ARG A 393 32.61 -2.62 -30.01
N LYS A 394 32.51 -3.48 -28.99
CA LYS A 394 31.40 -4.43 -28.88
C LYS A 394 30.13 -3.73 -28.44
N ALA A 395 30.21 -2.86 -27.44
CA ALA A 395 29.09 -2.06 -26.95
C ALA A 395 28.50 -1.19 -28.07
N GLU A 396 29.33 -0.52 -28.89
CA GLU A 396 28.89 0.34 -29.99
C GLU A 396 28.02 -0.40 -31.02
N LYS A 397 28.33 -1.66 -31.29
CA LYS A 397 27.55 -2.49 -32.25
C LYS A 397 26.21 -2.94 -31.68
N LEU A 398 26.08 -2.95 -30.36
CA LEU A 398 24.93 -3.50 -29.64
C LEU A 398 23.99 -2.40 -29.14
N ALA A 399 24.50 -1.21 -28.86
CA ALA A 399 23.73 -0.06 -28.39
C ALA A 399 22.64 0.35 -29.40
N LYS A 400 21.45 0.66 -28.88
CA LYS A 400 20.25 1.01 -29.63
C LYS A 400 19.76 2.42 -29.33
N THR A 401 20.08 2.95 -28.15
CA THR A 401 19.69 4.30 -27.74
C THR A 401 20.74 5.33 -28.14
N ARG A 402 20.30 6.57 -28.36
CA ARG A 402 21.16 7.66 -28.84
C ARG A 402 22.18 8.06 -27.77
N GLU A 403 21.73 8.10 -26.53
CA GLU A 403 22.47 8.52 -25.33
C GLU A 403 23.64 7.55 -25.11
N LEU A 404 23.35 6.24 -25.10
CA LEU A 404 24.35 5.19 -24.93
C LEU A 404 25.34 5.13 -26.11
N THR A 405 24.84 5.28 -27.33
CA THR A 405 25.70 5.30 -28.53
C THR A 405 26.65 6.50 -28.51
N GLY A 406 26.13 7.69 -28.18
CA GLY A 406 26.93 8.91 -28.04
C GLY A 406 28.01 8.77 -26.97
N ALA A 407 27.64 8.24 -25.80
CA ALA A 407 28.54 7.89 -24.72
C ALA A 407 29.71 6.98 -25.16
N ILE A 408 29.39 5.87 -25.83
CA ILE A 408 30.41 4.90 -26.29
C ILE A 408 31.33 5.52 -27.35
N GLN A 409 30.79 6.28 -28.31
CA GLN A 409 31.59 6.93 -29.34
C GLN A 409 32.52 8.00 -28.76
N GLY A 410 32.08 8.73 -27.74
CA GLY A 410 32.92 9.65 -26.97
C GLY A 410 34.13 8.92 -26.35
N ASN A 411 33.90 7.77 -25.73
CA ASN A 411 34.98 6.94 -25.18
C ASN A 411 35.94 6.41 -26.23
N LEU A 412 35.42 5.89 -27.35
CA LEU A 412 36.28 5.36 -28.41
C LEU A 412 37.22 6.43 -28.97
N LYS A 413 36.74 7.67 -29.14
CA LYS A 413 37.59 8.81 -29.56
C LYS A 413 38.67 9.12 -28.54
N THR A 414 38.29 9.18 -27.26
CA THR A 414 39.19 9.45 -26.14
C THR A 414 40.31 8.43 -26.05
N TYR A 415 39.97 7.14 -26.02
CA TYR A 415 40.96 6.09 -25.87
C TYR A 415 41.81 5.87 -27.13
N SER A 416 41.31 6.24 -28.32
CA SER A 416 42.12 6.27 -29.56
C SER A 416 43.26 7.26 -29.46
N PHE A 417 43.00 8.43 -28.90
CA PHE A 417 44.02 9.43 -28.65
C PHE A 417 45.05 8.94 -27.61
N VAL A 418 44.60 8.29 -26.53
CA VAL A 418 45.46 7.66 -25.51
C VAL A 418 46.36 6.58 -26.13
N GLU A 419 45.81 5.75 -27.03
CA GLU A 419 46.55 4.71 -27.75
C GLU A 419 47.69 5.30 -28.57
N ASP A 420 47.44 6.41 -29.28
CA ASP A 420 48.43 7.11 -30.09
C ASP A 420 49.54 7.72 -29.25
N LEU A 421 49.22 8.23 -28.06
CA LEU A 421 50.21 8.72 -27.09
C LEU A 421 51.07 7.58 -26.54
N LEU A 422 50.49 6.42 -26.24
CA LEU A 422 51.23 5.22 -25.79
C LEU A 422 52.12 4.62 -26.89
N LYS A 423 51.86 4.91 -28.17
CA LYS A 423 52.71 4.52 -29.31
C LYS A 423 53.91 5.44 -29.51
N LYS A 424 53.88 6.69 -29.04
CA LYS A 424 55.00 7.63 -29.17
C LYS A 424 56.23 7.16 -28.35
N LYS A 425 57.42 7.42 -28.90
CA LYS A 425 58.72 7.14 -28.25
C LYS A 425 59.02 8.22 -27.21
N GLY A 426 58.49 8.05 -26.01
CA GLY A 426 58.83 8.82 -24.80
C GLY A 426 58.83 7.90 -23.59
N ASP A 427 59.73 8.17 -22.64
CA ASP A 427 59.96 7.35 -21.43
C ASP A 427 59.00 7.69 -20.27
N ASP A 428 58.38 8.88 -20.30
CA ASP A 428 57.40 9.30 -19.31
C ASP A 428 56.01 9.35 -19.93
N ILE A 429 55.15 8.39 -19.55
CA ILE A 429 53.75 8.31 -20.01
C ILE A 429 52.77 8.90 -18.99
N ARG A 430 53.25 9.48 -17.88
CA ARG A 430 52.41 10.11 -16.86
C ARG A 430 51.58 11.27 -17.40
N GLY A 431 52.10 12.01 -18.39
CA GLY A 431 51.36 13.10 -19.06
C GLY A 431 50.13 12.67 -19.86
N ILE A 432 49.90 11.35 -20.05
CA ILE A 432 48.70 10.80 -20.68
C ILE A 432 47.49 10.91 -19.73
N ILE A 433 47.72 10.88 -18.41
CA ILE A 433 46.67 11.02 -17.40
C ILE A 433 45.91 12.33 -17.59
N ALA A 434 46.62 13.44 -17.77
CA ALA A 434 46.03 14.76 -18.03
C ALA A 434 45.16 14.80 -19.30
N GLN A 435 45.41 13.92 -20.28
CA GLN A 435 44.62 13.83 -21.50
C GLN A 435 43.38 12.96 -21.32
N ILE A 436 43.46 11.92 -20.47
CA ILE A 436 42.30 11.14 -20.04
C ILE A 436 41.36 12.03 -19.22
N GLU A 437 41.91 12.78 -18.27
CA GLU A 437 41.15 13.75 -17.45
C GLU A 437 40.49 14.83 -18.33
N PHE A 438 41.24 15.47 -19.24
CA PHE A 438 40.68 16.48 -20.15
C PHE A 438 39.52 15.95 -21.02
N ALA A 439 39.61 14.70 -21.48
CA ALA A 439 38.55 14.10 -22.27
C ALA A 439 37.33 13.72 -21.43
N LYS A 440 37.54 13.28 -20.18
CA LYS A 440 36.47 13.10 -19.19
C LYS A 440 35.76 14.43 -18.92
N ASP A 441 36.49 15.51 -18.71
CA ASP A 441 35.93 16.86 -18.47
C ASP A 441 35.06 17.37 -19.62
N LEU A 442 35.51 17.19 -20.87
CA LEU A 442 34.72 17.57 -22.05
C LEU A 442 33.40 16.79 -22.12
N ARG A 443 33.44 15.49 -21.79
CA ARG A 443 32.25 14.64 -21.80
C ARG A 443 31.32 14.96 -20.63
N LYS A 444 31.89 15.18 -19.44
CA LYS A 444 31.20 15.65 -18.24
C LYS A 444 30.37 16.89 -18.57
N THR A 445 30.99 17.88 -19.22
CA THR A 445 30.33 19.14 -19.62
C THR A 445 29.13 18.89 -20.55
N SER A 446 29.28 18.02 -21.56
CA SER A 446 28.20 17.71 -22.51
C SER A 446 27.02 17.01 -21.81
N LEU A 447 27.30 16.04 -20.94
CA LEU A 447 26.27 15.30 -20.22
C LEU A 447 25.54 16.19 -19.19
N ILE A 448 26.28 17.07 -18.50
CA ILE A 448 25.68 18.07 -17.60
C ILE A 448 24.69 18.96 -18.36
N GLN A 449 25.02 19.38 -19.60
CA GLN A 449 24.11 20.17 -20.43
C GLN A 449 22.86 19.40 -20.83
N GLU A 450 22.99 18.12 -21.20
CA GLU A 450 21.86 17.26 -21.55
C GLU A 450 20.94 17.04 -20.34
N ILE A 451 21.50 16.74 -19.16
CA ILE A 451 20.74 16.58 -17.91
C ILE A 451 20.04 17.90 -17.56
N SER A 452 20.76 19.03 -17.62
CA SER A 452 20.18 20.34 -17.30
C SER A 452 19.01 20.67 -18.23
N LYS A 453 19.14 20.38 -19.53
CA LYS A 453 18.06 20.56 -20.50
C LYS A 453 16.83 19.69 -20.17
N ALA A 454 17.05 18.41 -19.86
CA ALA A 454 15.97 17.51 -19.47
C ALA A 454 15.27 17.97 -18.16
N MET A 455 16.03 18.50 -17.19
CA MET A 455 15.48 19.06 -15.96
C MET A 455 14.69 20.35 -16.19
N ASP A 456 15.14 21.21 -17.10
CA ASP A 456 14.41 22.43 -17.47
C ASP A 456 13.09 22.09 -18.19
N GLU A 457 13.10 21.12 -19.11
CA GLU A 457 11.91 20.60 -19.78
C GLU A 457 10.93 20.00 -18.76
N ALA A 458 11.41 19.17 -17.83
CA ALA A 458 10.61 18.61 -16.74
C ALA A 458 9.99 19.69 -15.84
N ARG A 459 10.74 20.74 -15.47
CA ARG A 459 10.22 21.86 -14.66
C ARG A 459 9.10 22.63 -15.37
N LEU A 460 9.23 22.83 -16.68
CA LEU A 460 8.23 23.55 -17.48
C LEU A 460 6.91 22.78 -17.57
N GLU A 461 6.99 21.44 -17.68
CA GLU A 461 5.80 20.59 -17.80
C GLU A 461 5.20 20.21 -16.44
N MET A 462 5.96 20.24 -15.34
CA MET A 462 5.49 19.83 -14.01
C MET A 462 4.22 20.58 -13.56
N SER A 463 4.05 21.83 -13.97
CA SER A 463 2.86 22.62 -13.64
C SER A 463 1.67 22.39 -14.58
N LYS A 464 1.89 21.86 -15.79
CA LYS A 464 0.86 21.66 -16.82
C LYS A 464 0.42 20.21 -16.90
N ASN A 465 1.37 19.30 -17.03
CA ASN A 465 1.18 17.86 -17.09
C ASN A 465 2.33 17.14 -16.35
N PRO A 466 2.17 16.88 -15.03
CA PRO A 466 3.18 16.20 -14.23
C PRO A 466 3.60 14.83 -14.79
N SER A 467 2.68 14.11 -15.45
CA SER A 467 2.97 12.81 -16.06
C SER A 467 3.99 12.91 -17.19
N ASP A 468 3.85 13.91 -18.08
CA ASP A 468 4.82 14.14 -19.18
C ASP A 468 6.19 14.55 -18.65
N SER A 469 6.24 15.12 -17.44
CA SER A 469 7.50 15.49 -16.78
C SER A 469 8.31 14.25 -16.37
N LEU A 470 7.66 13.11 -16.11
CA LEU A 470 8.36 11.86 -15.76
C LEU A 470 9.23 11.36 -16.91
N ASP A 471 8.79 11.52 -18.16
CA ASP A 471 9.57 11.06 -19.32
C ASP A 471 10.85 11.89 -19.48
N SER A 472 10.75 13.22 -19.31
CA SER A 472 11.93 14.11 -19.30
C SER A 472 12.87 13.78 -18.13
N ILE A 473 12.32 13.44 -16.96
CA ILE A 473 13.13 13.04 -15.80
C ILE A 473 13.81 11.69 -16.02
N ARG A 474 13.14 10.72 -16.66
CA ARG A 474 13.73 9.44 -17.03
C ARG A 474 14.93 9.62 -17.96
N GLU A 475 14.79 10.42 -19.01
CA GLU A 475 15.92 10.76 -19.90
C GLU A 475 17.08 11.43 -19.14
N GLY A 476 16.75 12.34 -18.22
CA GLY A 476 17.74 12.97 -17.34
C GLY A 476 18.43 12.00 -16.39
N LEU A 477 17.71 11.02 -15.82
CA LEU A 477 18.25 10.00 -14.93
C LEU A 477 19.15 8.99 -15.67
N ASP A 478 18.77 8.60 -16.89
CA ASP A 478 19.60 7.74 -17.74
C ASP A 478 20.93 8.43 -18.07
N THR A 479 20.86 9.70 -18.44
CA THR A 479 22.04 10.54 -18.74
C THR A 479 22.90 10.77 -17.49
N LEU A 480 22.27 10.99 -16.34
CA LEU A 480 22.94 11.11 -15.04
C LEU A 480 23.64 9.81 -14.63
N GLY A 481 23.02 8.66 -14.88
CA GLY A 481 23.63 7.36 -14.66
C GLY A 481 24.90 7.17 -15.49
N ILE A 482 24.86 7.59 -16.77
CA ILE A 482 26.05 7.61 -17.63
C ILE A 482 27.10 8.59 -17.08
N LEU A 483 26.71 9.78 -16.60
CA LEU A 483 27.65 10.76 -16.03
C LEU A 483 28.36 10.21 -14.79
N LEU A 484 27.61 9.59 -13.87
CA LEU A 484 28.13 8.97 -12.64
C LEU A 484 29.07 7.79 -12.93
N SER A 485 28.96 7.17 -14.11
CA SER A 485 29.92 6.15 -14.54
C SER A 485 31.28 6.68 -14.98
N LEU A 486 31.40 7.98 -15.27
CA LEU A 486 32.63 8.55 -15.85
C LEU A 486 33.60 9.09 -14.82
N ASP A 487 33.09 9.51 -13.67
CA ASP A 487 33.88 10.21 -12.67
C ASP A 487 33.50 9.82 -11.25
N ILE A 488 34.45 9.97 -10.33
CA ILE A 488 34.15 9.90 -8.90
C ILE A 488 33.28 11.11 -8.59
N GLU A 489 32.16 10.91 -7.90
CA GLU A 489 31.22 11.97 -7.56
C GLU A 489 31.95 13.20 -6.97
N ASP A 490 32.01 14.28 -7.75
CA ASP A 490 32.49 15.58 -7.31
C ASP A 490 31.32 16.50 -6.92
N GLU A 491 31.63 17.65 -6.35
CA GLU A 491 30.61 18.57 -5.80
C GLU A 491 29.57 18.98 -6.87
N GLU A 492 30.00 19.18 -8.12
CA GLU A 492 29.12 19.56 -9.24
C GLU A 492 28.19 18.42 -9.65
N VAL A 493 28.71 17.20 -9.77
CA VAL A 493 27.91 16.02 -10.14
C VAL A 493 26.99 15.62 -8.99
N GLY A 494 27.44 15.72 -7.75
CA GLY A 494 26.62 15.49 -6.57
C GLY A 494 25.46 16.49 -6.46
N ASP A 495 25.72 17.78 -6.70
CA ASP A 495 24.68 18.80 -6.79
C ASP A 495 23.68 18.52 -7.91
N LEU A 496 24.15 18.09 -9.08
CA LEU A 496 23.28 17.74 -10.20
C LEU A 496 22.42 16.50 -9.88
N ARG A 497 22.99 15.46 -9.27
CA ARG A 497 22.25 14.29 -8.78
C ARG A 497 21.15 14.70 -7.82
N ASN A 498 21.50 15.50 -6.81
CA ASN A 498 20.55 15.95 -5.80
C ASN A 498 19.47 16.85 -6.42
N LYS A 499 19.78 17.69 -7.41
CA LYS A 499 18.79 18.48 -8.18
C LYS A 499 17.83 17.59 -8.96
N THR A 500 18.34 16.57 -9.64
CA THR A 500 17.53 15.61 -10.40
C THR A 500 16.60 14.81 -9.48
N LEU A 501 17.11 14.31 -8.35
CA LEU A 501 16.31 13.59 -7.36
C LEU A 501 15.29 14.49 -6.65
N ALA A 502 15.65 15.74 -6.34
CA ALA A 502 14.72 16.75 -5.83
C ALA A 502 13.55 16.98 -6.79
N LEU A 503 13.83 17.08 -8.09
CA LEU A 503 12.80 17.28 -9.11
C LEU A 503 11.93 16.03 -9.31
N LEU A 504 12.54 14.83 -9.36
CA LEU A 504 11.81 13.56 -9.42
C LEU A 504 10.79 13.44 -8.30
N ASN A 505 11.23 13.62 -7.05
CA ASN A 505 10.34 13.46 -5.90
C ASN A 505 9.30 14.59 -5.79
N ASN A 506 9.62 15.80 -6.29
CA ASN A 506 8.61 16.86 -6.43
C ASN A 506 7.55 16.51 -7.47
N VAL A 507 7.93 15.93 -8.61
CA VAL A 507 6.96 15.43 -9.61
C VAL A 507 6.11 14.30 -9.03
N LYS A 508 6.70 13.35 -8.28
CA LYS A 508 5.94 12.31 -7.57
C LYS A 508 4.93 12.92 -6.61
N TYR A 509 5.34 13.89 -5.79
CA TYR A 509 4.44 14.66 -4.93
C TYR A 509 3.30 15.31 -5.73
N MET A 510 3.60 15.99 -6.85
CA MET A 510 2.58 16.65 -7.67
C MET A 510 1.58 15.67 -8.27
N ILE A 511 2.03 14.52 -8.76
CA ILE A 511 1.17 13.44 -9.27
C ILE A 511 0.29 12.90 -8.14
N GLN A 512 0.89 12.65 -6.97
CA GLN A 512 0.20 12.13 -5.80
C GLN A 512 -0.86 13.13 -5.29
N PHE A 513 -0.55 14.42 -5.28
CA PHE A 513 -1.49 15.50 -4.96
C PHE A 513 -2.67 15.54 -5.94
N GLN A 514 -2.42 15.36 -7.24
CA GLN A 514 -3.51 15.29 -8.23
C GLN A 514 -4.41 14.07 -7.99
N GLN A 515 -3.82 12.91 -7.70
CA GLN A 515 -4.58 11.70 -7.37
C GLN A 515 -5.38 11.89 -6.07
N SER A 516 -4.75 12.41 -5.02
CA SER A 516 -5.39 12.64 -3.72
C SER A 516 -6.52 13.66 -3.79
N SER A 517 -6.48 14.59 -4.76
CA SER A 517 -7.57 15.56 -5.01
C SER A 517 -8.80 14.96 -5.70
N GLN A 518 -8.63 13.83 -6.42
CA GLN A 518 -9.73 13.09 -7.03
C GLN A 518 -10.39 12.13 -6.04
N LEU A 519 -9.67 11.77 -4.98
CA LEU A 519 -10.17 10.96 -3.88
C LEU A 519 -10.89 11.86 -2.86
N GLY A 520 -12.09 11.46 -2.44
CA GLY A 520 -12.90 12.26 -1.50
C GLY A 520 -12.60 11.97 -0.02
N GLN A 521 -12.78 10.71 0.39
CA GLN A 521 -12.66 10.24 1.78
C GLN A 521 -12.37 8.73 1.81
N GLY A 522 -12.01 8.19 2.97
CA GLY A 522 -11.80 6.75 3.18
C GLY A 522 -10.32 6.33 3.18
N VAL A 523 -10.05 5.02 3.24
CA VAL A 523 -8.69 4.50 3.45
C VAL A 523 -7.75 4.82 2.28
N LYS A 524 -8.21 4.72 1.03
CA LYS A 524 -7.40 5.13 -0.13
C LYS A 524 -7.02 6.61 -0.09
N PHE A 525 -7.93 7.47 0.34
CA PHE A 525 -7.65 8.90 0.53
C PHE A 525 -6.58 9.11 1.60
N ILE A 526 -6.71 8.46 2.76
CA ILE A 526 -5.74 8.52 3.86
C ILE A 526 -4.36 8.07 3.39
N LEU A 527 -4.26 6.91 2.72
CA LEU A 527 -3.01 6.40 2.18
C LEU A 527 -2.41 7.32 1.11
N SER A 528 -3.26 7.87 0.23
CA SER A 528 -2.81 8.78 -0.79
C SER A 528 -2.20 10.06 -0.20
N ARG A 529 -2.75 10.57 0.90
CA ARG A 529 -2.22 11.72 1.65
C ARG A 529 -0.95 11.38 2.45
N ILE A 530 -0.84 10.16 2.97
CA ILE A 530 0.40 9.65 3.58
C ILE A 530 1.53 9.64 2.53
N LEU A 531 1.29 9.08 1.35
CA LEU A 531 2.29 9.07 0.28
C LEU A 531 2.65 10.48 -0.20
N GLU A 532 1.67 11.38 -0.26
CA GLU A 532 1.89 12.78 -0.60
C GLU A 532 2.89 13.43 0.38
N ASN A 533 2.72 13.18 1.69
CA ASN A 533 3.65 13.62 2.72
C ASN A 533 5.05 13.02 2.52
N LEU A 534 5.15 11.70 2.32
CA LEU A 534 6.43 11.01 2.16
C LEU A 534 7.22 11.51 0.93
N HIS A 535 6.56 11.69 -0.21
CA HIS A 535 7.21 12.24 -1.40
C HIS A 535 7.63 13.70 -1.23
N ALA A 536 6.82 14.51 -0.53
CA ALA A 536 7.17 15.89 -0.23
C ALA A 536 8.38 15.97 0.72
N GLU A 537 8.44 15.11 1.75
CA GLU A 537 9.56 15.04 2.68
C GLU A 537 10.84 14.58 1.97
N GLU A 538 10.76 13.54 1.14
CA GLU A 538 11.90 13.06 0.36
C GLU A 538 12.42 14.16 -0.58
N ALA A 539 11.52 14.84 -1.31
CA ALA A 539 11.89 15.98 -2.15
C ALA A 539 12.54 17.11 -1.34
N ALA A 540 11.96 17.46 -0.20
CA ALA A 540 12.47 18.51 0.68
C ALA A 540 13.88 18.20 1.21
N SER A 541 14.17 16.93 1.50
CA SER A 541 15.49 16.48 1.93
C SER A 541 16.56 16.81 0.87
N TYR A 542 16.27 16.56 -0.41
CA TYR A 542 17.17 16.90 -1.51
C TYR A 542 17.24 18.41 -1.78
N TYR A 543 16.11 19.14 -1.74
CA TYR A 543 16.13 20.61 -1.87
C TYR A 543 16.98 21.28 -0.79
N LYS A 544 16.95 20.74 0.44
CA LYS A 544 17.79 21.21 1.55
C LYS A 544 19.28 20.98 1.28
N ILE A 545 19.64 19.83 0.69
CA ILE A 545 21.03 19.51 0.34
C ILE A 545 21.57 20.48 -0.72
N ILE A 546 20.79 20.78 -1.76
CA ILE A 546 21.19 21.70 -2.84
C ILE A 546 21.10 23.19 -2.47
N GLY A 547 20.76 23.50 -1.21
CA GLY A 547 20.72 24.87 -0.68
C GLY A 547 19.40 25.64 -0.92
N ASP A 548 18.40 25.05 -1.58
CA ASP A 548 17.08 25.66 -1.78
C ASP A 548 16.18 25.44 -0.55
N LYS A 549 16.50 26.17 0.52
CA LYS A 549 15.75 26.11 1.78
C LYS A 549 14.29 26.57 1.63
N GLY A 550 13.99 27.40 0.64
CA GLY A 550 12.64 27.89 0.39
C GLY A 550 11.73 26.77 -0.09
N ALA A 551 12.11 26.10 -1.18
CA ALA A 551 11.38 24.95 -1.71
C ALA A 551 11.31 23.79 -0.70
N ALA A 552 12.41 23.54 0.04
CA ALA A 552 12.43 22.51 1.07
C ALA A 552 11.42 22.78 2.20
N LEU A 553 11.36 24.00 2.73
CA LEU A 553 10.39 24.36 3.78
C LEU A 553 8.96 24.29 3.26
N GLU A 554 8.72 24.77 2.03
CA GLU A 554 7.40 24.71 1.40
C GLU A 554 6.90 23.27 1.25
N LEU A 555 7.73 22.35 0.78
CA LEU A 555 7.37 20.94 0.63
C LEU A 555 7.13 20.26 1.98
N VAL A 556 7.94 20.52 3.00
CA VAL A 556 7.70 19.99 4.36
C VAL A 556 6.33 20.46 4.87
N ASP A 557 6.03 21.74 4.72
CA ASP A 557 4.75 22.30 5.17
C ASP A 557 3.57 21.74 4.38
N LEU A 558 3.69 21.56 3.06
CA LEU A 558 2.67 20.91 2.23
C LEU A 558 2.44 19.45 2.63
N GLY A 559 3.51 18.71 2.91
CA GLY A 559 3.42 17.34 3.42
C GLY A 559 2.68 17.26 4.76
N LYS A 560 2.94 18.20 5.68
CA LYS A 560 2.23 18.29 6.96
C LYS A 560 0.74 18.58 6.78
N LEU A 561 0.37 19.45 5.83
CA LEU A 561 -1.02 19.69 5.49
C LEU A 561 -1.71 18.42 4.97
N ALA A 562 -1.03 17.63 4.14
CA ALA A 562 -1.55 16.36 3.64
C ALA A 562 -1.79 15.37 4.80
N LEU A 563 -0.82 15.22 5.70
CA LEU A 563 -0.91 14.31 6.85
C LEU A 563 -2.00 14.75 7.85
N ALA A 564 -2.11 16.05 8.15
CA ALA A 564 -3.20 16.59 8.97
C ALA A 564 -4.58 16.28 8.37
N THR A 565 -4.70 16.36 7.05
CA THR A 565 -5.94 16.03 6.32
C THR A 565 -6.26 14.53 6.39
N ALA A 566 -5.24 13.67 6.37
CA ALA A 566 -5.38 12.22 6.56
C ALA A 566 -5.95 11.90 7.96
N PHE A 567 -5.37 12.48 9.02
CA PHE A 567 -5.87 12.34 10.40
C PHE A 567 -7.31 12.85 10.54
N ALA A 568 -7.63 13.99 9.92
CA ALA A 568 -8.99 14.53 9.93
C ALA A 568 -9.99 13.60 9.22
N SER A 569 -9.58 12.94 8.12
CA SER A 569 -10.44 11.97 7.41
C SER A 569 -10.68 10.70 8.23
N GLU A 570 -9.69 10.21 8.97
CA GLU A 570 -9.86 9.11 9.92
C GLU A 570 -10.85 9.52 11.02
N ALA A 571 -10.64 10.69 11.62
CA ALA A 571 -11.49 11.21 12.68
C ALA A 571 -12.96 11.38 12.24
N GLN A 572 -13.20 11.85 11.01
CA GLN A 572 -14.54 11.93 10.43
C GLN A 572 -15.20 10.56 10.26
N SER A 573 -14.43 9.54 9.88
CA SER A 573 -14.93 8.16 9.78
C SER A 573 -15.38 7.64 11.14
N TYR A 574 -14.56 7.82 12.18
CA TYR A 574 -14.91 7.40 13.55
C TYR A 574 -16.03 8.24 14.17
N SER A 575 -16.10 9.53 13.86
CA SER A 575 -17.21 10.38 14.28
C SER A 575 -18.55 9.82 13.80
N ARG A 576 -18.67 9.45 12.51
CA ARG A 576 -19.90 8.86 11.98
C ARG A 576 -20.22 7.52 12.66
N GLN A 577 -19.21 6.69 12.92
CA GLN A 577 -19.39 5.44 13.67
C GLN A 577 -19.90 5.70 15.08
N SER A 578 -19.31 6.66 15.79
CA SER A 578 -19.67 6.93 17.18
C SER A 578 -21.14 7.30 17.34
N GLU A 579 -21.72 8.06 16.40
CA GLU A 579 -23.14 8.42 16.41
C GLU A 579 -24.04 7.18 16.25
N GLN A 580 -23.69 6.27 15.36
CA GLN A 580 -24.45 5.02 15.18
C GLN A 580 -24.32 4.09 16.38
N PHE A 581 -23.12 3.96 16.94
CA PHE A 581 -22.88 3.12 18.11
C PHE A 581 -23.60 3.70 19.35
N ALA A 582 -23.66 5.03 19.48
CA ALA A 582 -24.45 5.68 20.52
C ALA A 582 -25.95 5.36 20.38
N PHE A 583 -26.47 5.36 19.15
CA PHE A 583 -27.84 4.91 18.88
C PHE A 583 -28.05 3.43 19.25
N ARG A 584 -27.10 2.54 18.91
CA ARG A 584 -27.17 1.12 19.30
C ARG A 584 -27.16 0.94 20.82
N ALA A 585 -26.32 1.69 21.54
CA ALA A 585 -26.28 1.66 22.99
C ALA A 585 -27.61 2.10 23.63
N GLN A 586 -28.27 3.10 23.03
CA GLN A 586 -29.61 3.53 23.43
C GLN A 586 -30.65 2.40 23.25
N ILE A 587 -30.67 1.75 22.09
CA ILE A 587 -31.59 0.65 21.79
C ILE A 587 -31.34 -0.54 22.72
N GLU A 588 -30.07 -0.90 22.95
CA GLU A 588 -29.77 -2.05 23.79
C GLU A 588 -30.14 -1.82 25.25
N ARG A 589 -29.96 -0.61 25.77
CA ARG A 589 -30.49 -0.23 27.08
C ARG A 589 -31.99 -0.47 27.18
N LEU A 590 -32.77 -0.08 26.17
CA LEU A 590 -34.22 -0.31 26.14
C LEU A 590 -34.55 -1.80 26.12
N ASN A 591 -33.85 -2.57 25.30
CA ASN A 591 -34.00 -4.03 25.22
C ASN A 591 -33.72 -4.70 26.57
N THR A 592 -32.65 -4.29 27.27
CA THR A 592 -32.31 -4.83 28.60
C THR A 592 -33.42 -4.58 29.61
N PHE A 593 -34.00 -3.38 29.64
CA PHE A 593 -35.10 -3.08 30.56
C PHE A 593 -36.40 -3.81 30.19
N GLN A 594 -36.68 -3.99 28.91
CA GLN A 594 -37.84 -4.76 28.46
C GLN A 594 -37.72 -6.23 28.87
N LYS A 595 -36.54 -6.84 28.71
CA LYS A 595 -36.26 -8.21 29.18
C LYS A 595 -36.42 -8.37 30.69
N LEU A 596 -36.04 -7.36 31.48
CA LEU A 596 -36.23 -7.35 32.94
C LEU A 596 -37.70 -7.28 33.36
N THR A 597 -38.57 -6.69 32.54
CA THR A 597 -40.01 -6.63 32.81
C THR A 597 -40.79 -7.85 32.32
N ASP A 598 -40.27 -8.56 31.31
CA ASP A 598 -40.93 -9.72 30.71
C ASP A 598 -40.59 -11.02 31.47
N GLU A 599 -41.51 -11.48 32.32
CA GLU A 599 -41.34 -12.65 33.21
C GLU A 599 -40.98 -13.98 32.50
N LEU A 600 -41.32 -14.13 31.20
CA LEU A 600 -40.99 -15.32 30.39
C LEU A 600 -39.53 -15.34 29.92
N SER A 601 -38.93 -14.18 29.64
CA SER A 601 -37.53 -14.04 29.21
C SER A 601 -36.54 -14.46 30.30
N ILE A 602 -36.90 -14.19 31.56
CA ILE A 602 -36.11 -14.52 32.75
C ILE A 602 -35.98 -16.05 32.94
N LEU A 603 -36.88 -16.84 32.34
CA LEU A 603 -36.88 -18.31 32.41
C LEU A 603 -36.14 -18.99 31.24
N GLU A 604 -35.86 -18.27 30.13
CA GLU A 604 -35.21 -18.83 28.93
C GLU A 604 -33.71 -18.49 28.82
N GLU A 605 -33.22 -17.43 29.47
CA GLU A 605 -31.83 -16.93 29.38
C GLU A 605 -31.07 -17.04 30.74
N GLU A 606 -30.95 -18.23 31.35
CA GLU A 606 -30.16 -18.43 32.59
C GLU A 606 -28.63 -18.36 32.39
N GLU A 607 -28.11 -18.28 31.15
CA GLU A 607 -26.66 -18.38 30.87
C GLU A 607 -25.93 -17.06 30.52
N ASP A 608 -26.60 -15.95 30.14
CA ASP A 608 -25.96 -14.66 29.83
C ASP A 608 -26.68 -13.47 30.54
N ASP A 609 -25.97 -12.63 31.31
CA ASP A 609 -26.56 -11.43 31.92
C ASP A 609 -26.83 -10.37 30.83
N PRO A 610 -28.10 -9.98 30.56
CA PRO A 610 -28.43 -8.98 29.52
C PRO A 610 -27.82 -7.60 29.78
N MET A 611 -27.29 -7.34 30.98
CA MET A 611 -26.48 -6.16 31.30
C MET A 611 -25.09 -6.20 30.64
N GLU A 612 -24.45 -7.37 30.57
CA GLU A 612 -23.07 -7.49 30.07
C GLU A 612 -23.01 -7.10 28.60
N ASN A 613 -23.93 -7.62 27.78
CA ASN A 613 -24.07 -7.26 26.37
C ASN A 613 -24.30 -5.75 26.18
N ALA A 614 -25.19 -5.14 26.98
CA ALA A 614 -25.44 -3.70 26.90
C ALA A 614 -24.19 -2.89 27.27
N LEU A 615 -23.45 -3.29 28.31
CA LEU A 615 -22.21 -2.62 28.71
C LEU A 615 -21.12 -2.75 27.65
N GLU A 616 -20.98 -3.91 27.01
CA GLU A 616 -20.04 -4.08 25.88
C GLU A 616 -20.33 -3.10 24.74
N ILE A 617 -21.60 -2.86 24.41
CA ILE A 617 -21.97 -1.87 23.38
C ILE A 617 -21.65 -0.44 23.84
N HIS A 618 -21.88 -0.10 25.10
CA HIS A 618 -21.48 1.22 25.64
C HIS A 618 -19.96 1.40 25.57
N ASP A 619 -19.18 0.39 25.98
CA ASP A 619 -17.72 0.43 25.95
C ASP A 619 -17.18 0.49 24.52
N GLY A 620 -17.78 -0.25 23.59
CA GLY A 620 -17.48 -0.13 22.16
C GLY A 620 -17.72 1.29 21.64
N THR A 621 -18.80 1.95 22.05
CA THR A 621 -19.12 3.33 21.65
C THR A 621 -18.11 4.33 22.24
N ILE A 622 -17.79 4.20 23.52
CA ILE A 622 -16.82 5.05 24.23
C ILE A 622 -15.44 4.93 23.58
N ASN A 623 -15.01 3.72 23.26
CA ASN A 623 -13.73 3.49 22.56
C ASN A 623 -13.69 4.16 21.19
N LYS A 624 -14.80 4.16 20.43
CA LYS A 624 -14.90 4.87 19.14
C LYS A 624 -14.83 6.39 19.27
N LEU A 625 -15.41 6.94 20.35
CA LEU A 625 -15.26 8.36 20.66
C LEU A 625 -13.83 8.72 21.07
N LYS A 626 -13.16 7.87 21.87
CA LYS A 626 -11.73 8.05 22.19
C LYS A 626 -10.87 8.07 20.92
N GLN A 627 -11.09 7.15 19.99
CA GLN A 627 -10.43 7.15 18.67
C GLN A 627 -10.69 8.45 17.89
N THR A 628 -11.94 8.90 17.86
CA THR A 628 -12.32 10.17 17.20
C THR A 628 -11.57 11.37 17.78
N VAL A 629 -11.50 11.48 19.12
CA VAL A 629 -10.79 12.56 19.83
C VAL A 629 -9.30 12.51 19.50
N ALA A 630 -8.67 11.34 19.65
CA ALA A 630 -7.24 11.16 19.41
C ALA A 630 -6.85 11.53 17.97
N SER A 631 -7.63 11.10 16.97
CA SER A 631 -7.38 11.43 15.56
C SER A 631 -7.56 12.93 15.26
N PHE A 632 -8.56 13.61 15.84
CA PHE A 632 -8.71 15.06 15.68
C PHE A 632 -7.59 15.85 16.39
N GLU A 633 -7.13 15.39 17.55
CA GLU A 633 -5.97 15.98 18.23
C GLU A 633 -4.69 15.83 17.40
N ALA A 634 -4.45 14.65 16.83
CA ALA A 634 -3.33 14.43 15.91
C ALA A 634 -3.42 15.36 14.68
N ALA A 635 -4.61 15.50 14.07
CA ALA A 635 -4.84 16.42 12.95
C ALA A 635 -4.51 17.88 13.33
N ALA A 636 -4.97 18.34 14.50
CA ALA A 636 -4.72 19.71 14.97
C ALA A 636 -3.24 19.95 15.26
N ASN A 637 -2.57 19.00 15.89
CA ASN A 637 -1.13 19.08 16.21
C ASN A 637 -0.28 19.10 14.94
N GLU A 638 -0.59 18.24 13.97
CA GLU A 638 0.13 18.17 12.70
C GLU A 638 -0.04 19.46 11.90
N LEU A 639 -1.27 19.99 11.85
CA LEU A 639 -1.59 21.24 11.19
C LEU A 639 -0.91 22.46 11.85
N ASP A 640 -0.88 22.52 13.19
CA ASP A 640 -0.21 23.61 13.90
C ASP A 640 1.32 23.58 13.72
N SER A 641 1.88 22.41 13.42
CA SER A 641 3.31 22.21 13.20
C SER A 641 3.84 22.77 11.87
N VAL A 642 2.96 23.25 10.98
CA VAL A 642 3.28 23.97 9.73
C VAL A 642 3.93 25.31 10.07
N LYS A 643 5.09 25.64 9.49
CA LYS A 643 5.88 26.83 9.90
C LYS A 643 5.82 28.01 8.93
N GLY A 644 5.61 27.76 7.64
CA GLY A 644 5.67 28.77 6.59
C GLY A 644 4.48 29.73 6.62
N GLU A 645 4.73 31.01 6.90
CA GLU A 645 3.69 32.04 7.04
C GLU A 645 2.79 32.15 5.78
N ILE A 646 3.38 32.08 4.58
CA ILE A 646 2.62 32.17 3.33
C ILE A 646 1.66 30.98 3.19
N ILE A 647 2.11 29.78 3.55
CA ILE A 647 1.30 28.55 3.47
C ILE A 647 0.21 28.58 4.53
N ARG A 648 0.54 29.01 5.75
CA ARG A 648 -0.42 29.19 6.85
C ARG A 648 -1.53 30.16 6.47
N LEU A 649 -1.17 31.32 5.89
CA LEU A 649 -2.14 32.31 5.40
C LEU A 649 -2.98 31.79 4.23
N LYS A 650 -2.36 31.18 3.21
CA LYS A 650 -3.10 30.67 2.03
C LYS A 650 -4.09 29.57 2.39
N ASN A 651 -3.77 28.75 3.39
CA ASN A 651 -4.61 27.64 3.82
C ASN A 651 -5.44 27.95 5.08
N ASN A 652 -5.43 29.18 5.59
CA ASN A 652 -6.15 29.57 6.82
C ASN A 652 -5.85 28.66 8.02
N VAL A 653 -4.59 28.26 8.20
CA VAL A 653 -4.16 27.27 9.20
C VAL A 653 -4.61 27.65 10.61
N GLU A 654 -4.46 28.90 11.04
CA GLU A 654 -4.87 29.36 12.37
C GLU A 654 -6.36 29.13 12.65
N THR A 655 -7.21 29.41 11.66
CA THR A 655 -8.65 29.21 11.76
C THR A 655 -8.98 27.72 11.81
N GLN A 656 -8.36 26.91 10.95
CA GLN A 656 -8.58 25.47 10.92
C GLN A 656 -8.12 24.77 12.20
N VAL A 657 -6.96 25.13 12.76
CA VAL A 657 -6.47 24.59 14.05
C VAL A 657 -7.47 24.90 15.17
N ARG A 658 -7.96 26.14 15.26
CA ARG A 658 -8.96 26.51 16.26
C ARG A 658 -10.29 25.80 16.04
N GLN A 659 -10.73 25.64 14.78
CA GLN A 659 -11.92 24.85 14.46
C GLN A 659 -11.77 23.40 14.92
N LEU A 660 -10.63 22.76 14.62
CA LEU A 660 -10.33 21.40 15.07
C LEU A 660 -10.28 21.31 16.60
N GLN A 661 -9.68 22.28 17.29
CA GLN A 661 -9.71 22.34 18.76
C GLN A 661 -11.14 22.44 19.31
N GLY A 662 -12.01 23.23 18.67
CA GLY A 662 -13.44 23.30 19.00
C GLY A 662 -14.14 21.95 18.79
N VAL A 663 -13.81 21.24 17.70
CA VAL A 663 -14.31 19.89 17.40
C VAL A 663 -13.82 18.87 18.45
N VAL A 664 -12.55 18.90 18.83
CA VAL A 664 -11.98 18.06 19.90
C VAL A 664 -12.74 18.27 21.20
N MET A 665 -12.96 19.52 21.61
CA MET A 665 -13.71 19.84 22.83
C MET A 665 -15.16 19.38 22.76
N LYS A 666 -15.82 19.49 21.59
CA LYS A 666 -17.14 18.91 21.37
C LYS A 666 -17.13 17.40 21.59
N PHE A 667 -16.17 16.67 21.01
CA PHE A 667 -16.11 15.21 21.16
C PHE A 667 -15.68 14.75 22.55
N LYS A 668 -14.87 15.52 23.29
CA LYS A 668 -14.64 15.30 24.73
C LYS A 668 -15.93 15.46 25.52
N GLY A 669 -16.78 16.43 25.14
CA GLY A 669 -18.13 16.55 25.67
C GLY A 669 -19.02 15.35 25.34
N ASP A 670 -19.03 14.90 24.08
CA ASP A 670 -19.80 13.70 23.66
C ASP A 670 -19.31 12.42 24.39
N LEU A 671 -18.00 12.29 24.64
CA LEU A 671 -17.39 11.19 25.41
C LEU A 671 -17.87 11.18 26.87
N ALA A 672 -17.69 12.29 27.58
CA ALA A 672 -18.15 12.42 28.97
C ALA A 672 -19.67 12.23 29.08
N ARG A 673 -20.44 12.68 28.07
CA ARG A 673 -21.88 12.44 28.01
C ARG A 673 -22.21 10.94 27.94
N LEU A 674 -21.53 10.17 27.10
CA LEU A 674 -21.77 8.72 27.01
C LEU A 674 -21.26 7.94 28.21
N GLU A 675 -20.16 8.36 28.83
CA GLU A 675 -19.73 7.80 30.12
C GLU A 675 -20.78 8.07 31.20
N GLY A 676 -21.38 9.26 31.19
CA GLY A 676 -22.54 9.61 32.00
C GLY A 676 -23.75 8.72 31.70
N ALA A 677 -24.06 8.48 30.43
CA ALA A 677 -25.15 7.61 29.99
C ALA A 677 -24.98 6.15 30.44
N LYS A 678 -23.75 5.62 30.36
CA LYS A 678 -23.39 4.28 30.86
C LYS A 678 -23.62 4.18 32.37
N ASN A 679 -23.11 5.14 33.14
CA ASN A 679 -23.30 5.15 34.59
C ASN A 679 -24.78 5.31 34.98
N ASP A 680 -25.53 6.13 34.25
CA ASP A 680 -26.97 6.27 34.43
C ASP A 680 -27.72 4.95 34.22
N PHE A 681 -27.40 4.22 33.13
CA PHE A 681 -27.92 2.90 32.86
C PHE A 681 -27.64 1.91 34.00
N MET A 682 -26.38 1.85 34.48
CA MET A 682 -26.01 0.98 35.60
C MET A 682 -26.73 1.37 36.89
N GLY A 683 -26.92 2.67 37.14
CA GLY A 683 -27.69 3.18 38.28
C GLY A 683 -29.14 2.70 38.27
N GLU A 684 -29.81 2.82 37.13
CA GLU A 684 -31.19 2.34 36.94
C GLU A 684 -31.29 0.82 37.08
N TYR A 685 -30.39 0.07 36.43
CA TYR A 685 -30.37 -1.38 36.49
C TYR A 685 -30.17 -1.91 37.92
N LEU A 686 -29.17 -1.38 38.64
CA LEU A 686 -28.91 -1.77 40.03
C LEU A 686 -30.05 -1.36 40.97
N PHE A 687 -30.71 -0.24 40.70
CA PHE A 687 -31.92 0.13 41.43
C PHE A 687 -33.05 -0.90 41.23
N MET A 688 -33.30 -1.33 39.98
CA MET A 688 -34.30 -2.36 39.68
C MET A 688 -33.98 -3.71 40.33
N LYS A 689 -32.70 -4.08 40.45
CA LYS A 689 -32.25 -5.27 41.21
C LYS A 689 -32.31 -5.09 42.74
N GLY A 690 -32.68 -3.91 43.25
CA GLY A 690 -32.79 -3.61 44.68
C GLY A 690 -31.49 -3.15 45.36
N GLU A 691 -30.40 -2.97 44.62
CA GLU A 691 -29.09 -2.54 45.11
C GLU A 691 -28.98 -1.01 45.24
N LYS A 692 -29.87 -0.40 46.04
CA LYS A 692 -30.00 1.06 46.19
C LYS A 692 -28.69 1.79 46.51
N SER A 693 -27.79 1.21 47.30
CA SER A 693 -26.53 1.86 47.69
C SER A 693 -25.55 1.99 46.52
N LYS A 694 -25.45 0.96 45.67
CA LYS A 694 -24.61 1.00 44.46
C LYS A 694 -25.22 1.89 43.39
N ALA A 695 -26.55 1.84 43.23
CA ALA A 695 -27.27 2.74 42.32
C ALA A 695 -26.96 4.22 42.60
N LYS A 696 -26.88 4.64 43.87
CA LYS A 696 -26.52 6.01 44.25
C LYS A 696 -25.12 6.44 43.78
N ILE A 697 -24.16 5.53 43.83
CA ILE A 697 -22.78 5.82 43.38
C ILE A 697 -22.81 6.11 41.88
N HIS A 698 -23.43 5.22 41.09
CA HIS A 698 -23.50 5.40 39.64
C HIS A 698 -24.32 6.61 39.20
N PHE A 699 -25.42 6.98 39.88
CA PHE A 699 -26.09 8.24 39.59
C PHE A 699 -25.25 9.48 39.95
N SER A 700 -24.39 9.39 40.96
CA SER A 700 -23.44 10.47 41.28
C SER A 700 -22.40 10.61 40.19
N ASP A 701 -21.77 9.48 39.80
CA ASP A 701 -20.76 9.44 38.74
C ASP A 701 -21.33 9.92 37.40
N ALA A 702 -22.56 9.51 37.08
CA ALA A 702 -23.28 9.98 35.89
C ALA A 702 -23.49 11.50 35.89
N ASN A 703 -23.90 12.08 37.02
CA ASN A 703 -24.05 13.54 37.13
C ASN A 703 -22.72 14.27 36.96
N ASP A 704 -21.64 13.76 37.57
CA ASP A 704 -20.32 14.40 37.49
C ASP A 704 -19.80 14.39 36.05
N GLN A 705 -19.95 13.26 35.35
CA GLN A 705 -19.61 13.11 33.93
C GLN A 705 -20.43 14.02 33.01
N LEU A 706 -21.74 14.15 33.25
CA LEU A 706 -22.56 15.09 32.47
C LEU A 706 -22.18 16.56 32.73
N ARG A 707 -21.77 16.91 33.95
CA ARG A 707 -21.27 18.27 34.24
C ARG A 707 -19.94 18.56 33.56
N GLU A 708 -19.06 17.57 33.48
CA GLU A 708 -17.84 17.67 32.69
C GLU A 708 -18.17 17.87 31.19
N ALA A 709 -19.13 17.11 30.66
CA ALA A 709 -19.61 17.28 29.30
C ALA A 709 -20.12 18.71 29.01
N VAL A 710 -20.90 19.29 29.93
CA VAL A 710 -21.37 20.69 29.85
C VAL A 710 -20.18 21.66 29.78
N GLY A 711 -19.16 21.46 30.61
CA GLY A 711 -17.93 22.28 30.59
C GLY A 711 -17.25 22.23 29.22
N ASN A 712 -17.04 21.03 28.69
CA ASN A 712 -16.40 20.81 27.39
C ASN A 712 -17.20 21.44 26.23
N TYR A 713 -18.52 21.28 26.20
CA TYR A 713 -19.37 21.93 25.21
C TYR A 713 -19.34 23.45 25.31
N THR A 714 -19.34 24.01 26.51
CA THR A 714 -19.27 25.47 26.70
C THR A 714 -17.97 26.03 26.14
N VAL A 715 -16.84 25.35 26.37
CA VAL A 715 -15.54 25.73 25.78
C VAL A 715 -15.57 25.62 24.26
N ALA A 716 -16.10 24.53 23.71
CA ALA A 716 -16.23 24.35 22.27
C ALA A 716 -17.08 25.46 21.62
N ALA A 717 -18.23 25.82 22.22
CA ALA A 717 -19.09 26.90 21.72
C ALA A 717 -18.36 28.25 21.68
N GLN A 718 -17.57 28.57 22.71
CA GLN A 718 -16.73 29.78 22.72
C GLN A 718 -15.68 29.76 21.61
N VAL A 719 -15.02 28.61 21.38
CA VAL A 719 -14.04 28.47 20.31
C VAL A 719 -14.68 28.67 18.93
N PHE A 720 -15.83 28.03 18.67
CA PHE A 720 -16.56 28.19 17.40
C PHE A 720 -17.00 29.65 17.18
N GLN A 721 -17.44 30.33 18.25
CA GLN A 721 -17.79 31.75 18.17
C GLN A 721 -16.57 32.62 17.83
N GLN A 722 -15.39 32.33 18.38
CA GLN A 722 -14.16 33.07 18.10
C GLN A 722 -13.67 32.91 16.65
N VAL A 723 -13.91 31.75 16.02
CA VAL A 723 -13.56 31.50 14.61
C VAL A 723 -14.66 31.93 13.62
N GLY A 724 -15.79 32.46 14.11
CA GLY A 724 -16.89 32.95 13.28
C GLY A 724 -17.86 31.86 12.79
N ASP A 725 -17.79 30.65 13.34
CA ASP A 725 -18.74 29.56 13.04
C ASP A 725 -19.94 29.61 14.00
N ALA A 726 -20.87 30.53 13.73
CA ALA A 726 -22.04 30.75 14.57
C ALA A 726 -22.96 29.52 14.63
N GLN A 727 -23.03 28.73 13.56
CA GLN A 727 -23.89 27.54 13.51
C GLN A 727 -23.36 26.45 14.43
N SER A 728 -22.07 26.12 14.35
CA SER A 728 -21.45 25.14 15.26
C SER A 728 -21.47 25.62 16.70
N ALA A 729 -21.25 26.91 16.95
CA ALA A 729 -21.34 27.49 18.29
C ALA A 729 -22.74 27.30 18.90
N GLN A 730 -23.81 27.62 18.16
CA GLN A 730 -25.18 27.45 18.61
C GLN A 730 -25.55 25.97 18.84
N ASN A 731 -25.11 25.08 17.95
CA ASN A 731 -25.37 23.65 18.07
C ASN A 731 -24.75 23.07 19.35
N VAL A 732 -23.51 23.45 19.65
CA VAL A 732 -22.81 22.94 20.83
C VAL A 732 -23.32 23.61 22.11
N ASP A 733 -23.70 24.89 22.08
CA ASP A 733 -24.36 25.55 23.21
C ASP A 733 -25.71 24.88 23.54
N THR A 734 -26.48 24.51 22.53
CA THR A 734 -27.72 23.76 22.71
C THR A 734 -27.45 22.40 23.37
N LYS A 735 -26.41 21.68 22.92
CA LYS A 735 -25.96 20.43 23.57
C LYS A 735 -25.60 20.64 25.04
N ALA A 736 -24.90 21.73 25.38
CA ALA A 736 -24.55 22.06 26.76
C ALA A 736 -25.80 22.26 27.62
N GLN A 737 -26.78 23.03 27.12
CA GLN A 737 -28.04 23.28 27.83
C GLN A 737 -28.84 22.00 28.05
N THR A 738 -28.98 21.16 27.01
CA THR A 738 -29.67 19.88 27.11
C THR A 738 -28.97 18.93 28.10
N THR A 739 -27.64 18.87 28.06
CA THR A 739 -26.84 18.02 28.96
C THR A 739 -26.93 18.48 30.42
N ASP A 740 -26.99 19.79 30.68
CA ASP A 740 -27.20 20.33 32.03
C ASP A 740 -28.57 19.94 32.60
N LEU A 741 -29.63 19.96 31.78
CA LEU A 741 -30.96 19.49 32.18
C LEU A 741 -30.94 17.99 32.54
N LEU A 742 -30.24 17.17 31.74
CA LEU A 742 -30.08 15.75 32.03
C LEU A 742 -29.30 15.52 33.34
N ALA A 743 -28.21 16.26 33.57
CA ALA A 743 -27.43 16.17 34.81
C ALA A 743 -28.30 16.45 36.05
N ARG A 744 -29.15 17.48 35.98
CA ARG A 744 -30.12 17.81 37.05
C ARG A 744 -31.15 16.70 37.25
N SER A 745 -31.70 16.14 36.17
CA SER A 745 -32.65 15.02 36.23
C SER A 745 -32.05 13.77 36.89
N ILE A 746 -30.80 13.43 36.55
CA ILE A 746 -30.06 12.32 37.17
C ILE A 746 -29.77 12.60 38.65
N TRP A 747 -29.38 13.82 38.99
CA TRP A 747 -29.19 14.23 40.38
C TRP A 747 -30.49 14.11 41.20
N ASP A 748 -31.62 14.50 40.63
CA ASP A 748 -32.93 14.35 41.26
C ASP A 748 -33.28 12.87 41.50
N ASN A 749 -32.94 11.98 40.57
CA ASN A 749 -33.08 10.54 40.76
C ASN A 749 -32.22 10.03 41.92
N ARG A 750 -30.97 10.47 42.03
CA ARG A 750 -30.11 10.17 43.20
C ARG A 750 -30.74 10.65 44.51
N GLN A 751 -31.28 11.86 44.54
CA GLN A 751 -31.96 12.43 45.72
C GLN A 751 -33.25 11.67 46.08
N ARG A 752 -34.00 11.18 45.08
CA ARG A 752 -35.18 10.35 45.32
C ARG A 752 -34.83 9.07 46.05
N ILE A 753 -33.73 8.40 45.69
CA ILE A 753 -33.26 7.20 46.39
C ILE A 753 -32.84 7.54 47.83
N ASP A 754 -32.25 8.71 48.08
CA ASP A 754 -31.97 9.18 49.45
C ASP A 754 -33.25 9.39 50.29
N LEU A 755 -34.35 9.76 49.64
CA LEU A 755 -35.66 9.96 50.24
C LEU A 755 -36.54 8.70 50.21
N ASP A 756 -35.99 7.54 49.87
CA ASP A 756 -36.71 6.27 49.66
C ASP A 756 -37.90 6.36 48.67
N LYS A 757 -37.76 7.23 47.66
CA LYS A 757 -38.68 7.36 46.53
C LYS A 757 -38.11 6.68 45.29
N GLU A 758 -39.00 6.23 44.41
CA GLU A 758 -38.62 5.66 43.13
C GLU A 758 -38.03 6.73 42.17
N PRO A 759 -36.88 6.45 41.51
CA PRO A 759 -36.37 7.24 40.39
C PRO A 759 -37.41 7.36 39.28
N THR A 760 -37.36 8.47 38.54
CA THR A 760 -38.18 8.65 37.34
C THR A 760 -37.52 7.91 36.18
N ALA A 761 -38.29 7.07 35.49
CA ALA A 761 -37.86 6.46 34.23
C ALA A 761 -37.74 7.54 33.14
N LYS A 762 -36.71 7.41 32.30
CA LYS A 762 -36.47 8.37 31.20
C LYS A 762 -37.38 8.08 30.02
N GLY A 763 -37.92 9.15 29.42
CA GLY A 763 -38.66 9.06 28.16
C GLY A 763 -37.73 8.89 26.95
N GLU A 764 -38.30 8.57 25.78
CA GLU A 764 -37.55 8.44 24.52
C GLU A 764 -36.75 9.72 24.18
N THR A 765 -37.32 10.90 24.45
CA THR A 765 -36.67 12.19 24.18
C THR A 765 -35.48 12.44 25.09
N GLU A 766 -35.56 12.06 26.36
CA GLU A 766 -34.46 12.17 27.32
C GLU A 766 -33.34 11.17 26.99
N LEU A 767 -33.69 9.95 26.54
CA LEU A 767 -32.72 8.98 26.07
C LEU A 767 -32.04 9.42 24.76
N ALA A 768 -32.79 9.96 23.80
CA ALA A 768 -32.20 10.51 22.58
C ALA A 768 -31.25 11.68 22.90
N ALA A 769 -31.62 12.54 23.85
CA ALA A 769 -30.76 13.61 24.32
C ALA A 769 -29.49 13.08 25.03
N LEU A 770 -29.62 12.04 25.84
CA LEU A 770 -28.51 11.44 26.60
C LEU A 770 -27.51 10.71 25.68
N TYR A 771 -27.98 9.98 24.69
CA TYR A 771 -27.12 9.18 23.81
C TYR A 771 -26.67 9.96 22.56
N LEU A 772 -27.55 10.72 21.91
CA LEU A 772 -27.26 11.39 20.64
C LEU A 772 -26.95 12.89 20.80
N GLY A 773 -27.34 13.50 21.92
CA GLY A 773 -27.19 14.93 22.14
C GLY A 773 -28.16 15.78 21.30
N ALA A 774 -29.24 15.17 20.78
CA ALA A 774 -30.29 15.88 20.07
C ALA A 774 -31.40 16.26 21.05
N GLY A 775 -31.72 17.55 21.12
CA GLY A 775 -32.97 17.99 21.75
C GLY A 775 -34.14 17.60 20.85
N GLY A 776 -35.14 16.92 21.40
CA GLY A 776 -36.32 16.53 20.63
C GLY A 776 -36.94 17.74 19.93
N GLN A 777 -37.04 17.67 18.60
CA GLN A 777 -38.05 18.36 17.82
C GLN A 777 -39.12 17.36 17.44
#